data_AF-A0A452QML2-F1
#
_entry.id   AF-A0A452QML2-F1
#
_cell.length_a   1.000
_cell.length_b   1.000
_cell.length_c   1.000
_cell.angle_alpha   90.00
_cell.angle_beta   90.00
_cell.angle_gamma   90.00
#
_symmetry.space_group_name_H-M   'P 1'
#
loop_
_entity.id
_entity.type
_entity.pdbx_description
1 polymer ?
#
loop_
_entity_poly.entity_id
_entity_poly.type
_entity_poly.pdbx_seq_one_letter_code
_entity_poly.pdbx_strand_id
1 'polypeptide(L)'
;ILKRERKKTVSFSSMPTEKKISSASDCINSMVEGSELKKVRSNSRIYHRYFLLDADMQSLRWEPSKKDSEKAKIDIKSIKEVRTGKNTDIFRSNGISDQISEDCAFSVIYGENYESLDLVANSADVANIWVTGLRYLISYGKHTLDMLESSQDNMRTSWVSQMFSEIDVDNLGHITLCNAVQCIRDLNPGLKTSKIELKFKELHKSKDKAGTEVTKEEFVEVFHELCTRPEIYFLLVQFSSNKEFLDTKDLMMFLEAEQGVAHINEEISLEIINKYEPSKEGQEKGWLSIDGFTKYLMSPDCYIFDPEHKKVCQDMKQPLSHYFINSSHNTYLIEDQFRGPSDITGYIRALKMGCRSVELDVWDGPDNEPVIYTGHTMTSQIVFRSVIDIINKYAFFASEYPLILCLENHCSIKQQKVMVQHMKKILGDKLYTTSPNMEESYLPSPDVLKGRILIKAKKLSSSCSGVEGDVTDEDEGAEMSQRMGKENVEQPNNVPVKRFQLCKELSELVSICKSVQFKEFQVSFQAQKYWEVCSFNEVLASKYANENPGDFVNYNKRFLARVFPSPMRIDSSNMNPQDFWKCGCQIVAMNFQTPGLMMDLNIGWFRQNGNCGYVLRPAIMREEVSFFSANTKDSVPGVSPQLLHIKIISGQNFPKPKGSGAKGDVVDPYVYVEIHGIPADCAEQRTKTVHQNGDAPIFDESFEFQINLPELAMVRFVVLDDDYIGDEFIGQYTIPFECLQTGYRHVPLQSLTGEVLAHASLFVHVAITNRRGGGKPHKRGLSVRKGKKSREYASLRTLWIKTVDEVFKNAQPPIRDATDLRENMQNAVVSFKELCGLSSVANLMQCMLAVSPRFLGSDNTPLVVLNLSEQYPTMELQGIVPEVLKKIVTTYDMVSCSLCFNGAWVRERSKREGQGQVRVHTGERAVLGAAGATRMPLNCPILREPSSPLEGNGGSWEAKHWTLMLCSFAVKSGKIGKEVKTGKFEELLHAVTEAT
;
A
#
# COMPACT_ATOMS: atom_id res chain seq x y z
N ILE A 1 -49.26 -9.71 22.15
CA ILE A 1 -49.67 -8.83 21.04
C ILE A 1 -49.92 -7.44 21.62
N LEU A 2 -48.91 -6.57 21.55
CA LEU A 2 -49.04 -5.13 21.75
C LEU A 2 -48.23 -4.50 20.60
N LYS A 3 -48.92 -4.10 19.53
CA LYS A 3 -48.31 -3.35 18.42
C LYS A 3 -47.88 -1.99 18.98
N ARG A 4 -46.58 -1.77 19.18
CA ARG A 4 -46.03 -0.41 19.34
C ARG A 4 -46.15 0.29 17.98
N GLU A 5 -47.03 1.28 17.91
CA GLU A 5 -47.16 2.16 16.75
C GLU A 5 -45.86 2.95 16.54
N ARG A 6 -45.21 2.75 15.40
CA ARG A 6 -44.17 3.68 14.90
C ARG A 6 -44.86 5.01 14.57
N LYS A 7 -44.67 6.02 15.41
CA LYS A 7 -45.02 7.42 15.06
C LYS A 7 -44.17 7.83 13.85
N LYS A 8 -44.84 8.12 12.72
CA LYS A 8 -44.24 8.84 11.61
C LYS A 8 -44.20 10.31 11.98
N THR A 9 -43.03 10.83 12.36
CA THR A 9 -42.78 12.27 12.41
C THR A 9 -42.19 12.73 11.08
N VAL A 10 -42.79 13.77 10.50
CA VAL A 10 -42.21 14.56 9.42
C VAL A 10 -41.22 15.51 10.11
N SER A 11 -39.91 15.26 10.04
CA SER A 11 -38.95 15.92 10.93
C SER A 11 -37.94 16.80 10.19
N PHE A 12 -38.09 18.11 10.34
CA PHE A 12 -37.01 19.11 10.35
C PHE A 12 -36.32 19.19 11.74
N SER A 13 -36.42 18.13 12.54
CA SER A 13 -35.74 17.98 13.82
C SER A 13 -34.79 16.79 13.71
N SER A 14 -33.51 17.03 13.99
CA SER A 14 -32.47 16.02 14.20
C SER A 14 -33.05 14.77 14.88
N MET A 15 -32.85 13.60 14.26
CA MET A 15 -33.14 12.30 14.87
C MET A 15 -32.59 12.29 16.30
N PRO A 16 -33.30 11.71 17.29
CA PRO A 16 -32.70 11.44 18.59
C PRO A 16 -31.43 10.62 18.35
N THR A 17 -30.28 11.11 18.79
CA THR A 17 -29.00 10.41 18.66
C THR A 17 -29.17 9.01 19.26
N GLU A 18 -29.13 7.97 18.43
CA GLU A 18 -29.02 6.59 18.91
C GLU A 18 -27.81 6.53 19.85
N LYS A 19 -27.99 6.01 21.06
CA LYS A 19 -26.93 5.96 22.07
C LYS A 19 -25.74 5.20 21.47
N LYS A 20 -24.60 5.86 21.36
CA LYS A 20 -23.40 5.29 20.75
C LYS A 20 -22.86 4.17 21.65
N ILE A 21 -22.59 3.00 21.07
CA ILE A 21 -22.01 1.87 21.82
C ILE A 21 -20.61 2.26 22.31
N SER A 22 -20.41 2.20 23.62
CA SER A 22 -19.15 2.60 24.27
C SER A 22 -18.59 1.55 25.24
N SER A 23 -19.35 0.49 25.50
CA SER A 23 -19.04 -0.54 26.49
C SER A 23 -19.70 -1.89 26.16
N ALA A 24 -19.24 -2.96 26.81
CA ALA A 24 -19.85 -4.29 26.69
C ALA A 24 -21.27 -4.30 27.29
N SER A 25 -21.49 -3.49 28.31
CA SER A 25 -22.79 -3.23 28.93
C SER A 25 -23.79 -2.67 27.92
N ASP A 26 -23.39 -1.69 27.10
CA ASP A 26 -24.23 -1.17 26.02
C ASP A 26 -24.57 -2.25 25.00
N CYS A 27 -23.61 -3.14 24.65
CA CYS A 27 -23.87 -4.26 23.74
C CYS A 27 -24.91 -5.24 24.31
N ILE A 28 -24.76 -5.63 25.58
CA ILE A 28 -25.68 -6.56 26.25
C ILE A 28 -27.07 -5.95 26.37
N ASN A 29 -27.17 -4.68 26.76
CA ASN A 29 -28.44 -3.97 26.82
C ASN A 29 -29.15 -3.95 25.45
N SER A 30 -28.41 -3.69 24.37
CA SER A 30 -28.95 -3.76 23.01
C SER A 30 -29.41 -5.18 22.62
N MET A 31 -28.69 -6.22 23.05
CA MET A 31 -29.11 -7.62 22.84
C MET A 31 -30.38 -8.00 23.63
N VAL A 32 -30.57 -7.45 24.83
CA VAL A 32 -31.78 -7.64 25.65
C VAL A 32 -32.99 -6.92 25.04
N GLU A 33 -32.78 -5.70 24.51
CA GLU A 33 -33.81 -5.01 23.71
C GLU A 33 -34.18 -5.80 22.45
N GLY A 34 -33.18 -6.50 21.87
CA GLY A 34 -33.32 -7.41 20.75
C GLY A 34 -33.12 -6.73 19.39
N SER A 35 -32.97 -7.54 18.35
CA SER A 35 -32.73 -7.05 16.98
C SER A 35 -33.35 -7.98 15.94
N GLU A 36 -33.72 -7.41 14.79
CA GLU A 36 -34.12 -8.22 13.63
C GLU A 36 -32.87 -8.75 12.91
N LEU A 37 -32.73 -10.08 12.85
CA LEU A 37 -31.63 -10.76 12.14
C LEU A 37 -32.19 -11.75 11.11
N LYS A 38 -31.40 -12.02 10.08
CA LYS A 38 -31.70 -13.01 9.05
C LYS A 38 -30.99 -14.32 9.39
N LYS A 39 -31.78 -15.36 9.66
CA LYS A 39 -31.27 -16.73 9.88
C LYS A 39 -31.10 -17.47 8.56
N VAL A 40 -29.88 -17.92 8.29
CA VAL A 40 -29.52 -18.66 7.06
C VAL A 40 -29.55 -20.17 7.31
N ARG A 41 -30.04 -20.94 6.33
CA ARG A 41 -30.09 -22.41 6.38
C ARG A 41 -29.30 -23.02 5.23
N SER A 42 -28.89 -24.29 5.41
CA SER A 42 -28.13 -25.06 4.41
C SER A 42 -28.84 -25.24 3.05
N ASN A 43 -30.17 -25.15 3.03
CA ASN A 43 -30.98 -25.21 1.79
C ASN A 43 -31.18 -23.84 1.13
N SER A 44 -30.32 -22.87 1.41
CA SER A 44 -30.37 -21.50 0.88
C SER A 44 -31.55 -20.64 1.33
N ARG A 45 -32.40 -21.12 2.24
CA ARG A 45 -33.54 -20.34 2.76
C ARG A 45 -33.08 -19.34 3.82
N ILE A 46 -33.59 -18.11 3.72
CA ILE A 46 -33.37 -17.02 4.67
C ILE A 46 -34.67 -16.75 5.43
N TYR A 47 -34.58 -16.64 6.76
CA TYR A 47 -35.72 -16.34 7.62
C TYR A 47 -35.45 -15.07 8.43
N HIS A 48 -36.29 -14.05 8.26
CA HIS A 48 -36.30 -12.86 9.11
C HIS A 48 -36.89 -13.22 10.47
N ARG A 49 -36.14 -12.98 11.55
CA ARG A 49 -36.58 -13.28 12.92
C ARG A 49 -36.09 -12.19 13.86
N TYR A 50 -36.89 -11.92 14.88
CA TYR A 50 -36.47 -11.11 16.01
C TYR A 50 -35.68 -12.00 16.99
N PHE A 51 -34.44 -11.62 17.29
CA PHE A 51 -33.57 -12.27 18.26
C PHE A 51 -33.44 -11.40 19.50
N LEU A 52 -33.39 -12.02 20.67
CA LEU A 52 -33.22 -11.34 21.96
C LEU A 52 -32.44 -12.22 22.94
N LEU A 53 -31.70 -11.58 23.84
CA LEU A 53 -31.12 -12.21 25.02
C LEU A 53 -32.14 -12.16 26.16
N ASP A 54 -32.36 -13.29 26.85
CA ASP A 54 -33.21 -13.30 28.05
C ASP A 54 -32.65 -12.31 29.10
N ALA A 55 -33.54 -11.71 29.91
CA ALA A 55 -33.14 -10.74 30.94
C ALA A 55 -32.21 -11.33 32.03
N ASP A 56 -32.22 -12.65 32.21
CA ASP A 56 -31.30 -13.39 33.08
C ASP A 56 -29.94 -13.69 32.42
N MET A 57 -29.77 -13.28 31.15
CA MET A 57 -28.60 -13.46 30.31
C MET A 57 -28.18 -14.94 30.11
N GLN A 58 -29.06 -15.90 30.42
CA GLN A 58 -28.73 -17.33 30.32
C GLN A 58 -28.99 -17.90 28.94
N SER A 59 -29.79 -17.24 28.10
CA SER A 59 -30.26 -17.87 26.86
C SER A 59 -30.54 -16.88 25.74
N LEU A 60 -30.10 -17.25 24.54
CA LEU A 60 -30.43 -16.60 23.28
C LEU A 60 -31.75 -17.15 22.74
N ARG A 61 -32.72 -16.29 22.44
CA ARG A 61 -34.03 -16.69 21.89
C ARG A 61 -34.37 -15.97 20.60
N TRP A 62 -35.26 -16.59 19.82
CA TRP A 62 -35.87 -15.97 18.66
C TRP A 62 -37.29 -16.46 18.42
N GLU A 63 -38.03 -15.77 17.57
CA GLU A 63 -39.41 -16.16 17.23
C GLU A 63 -39.45 -17.54 16.54
N PRO A 64 -40.17 -18.54 17.10
CA PRO A 64 -40.20 -19.89 16.55
C PRO A 64 -41.01 -19.97 15.24
N SER A 65 -40.57 -20.80 14.30
CA SER A 65 -41.28 -21.02 13.02
C SER A 65 -42.54 -21.89 13.13
N LYS A 66 -42.75 -22.56 14.27
CA LYS A 66 -43.91 -23.42 14.60
C LYS A 66 -44.30 -23.16 16.06
N LYS A 67 -45.48 -23.63 16.50
CA LYS A 67 -45.97 -23.51 17.90
C LYS A 67 -45.09 -24.14 19.00
N ASP A 68 -43.99 -24.80 18.63
CA ASP A 68 -43.11 -25.53 19.52
C ASP A 68 -41.96 -24.60 19.98
N SER A 69 -42.15 -23.95 21.14
CA SER A 69 -41.32 -22.85 21.64
C SER A 69 -39.91 -23.27 22.08
N GLU A 70 -39.72 -24.52 22.49
CA GLU A 70 -38.47 -25.00 23.09
C GLU A 70 -37.29 -25.07 22.11
N LYS A 71 -37.56 -25.18 20.79
CA LYS A 71 -36.50 -25.29 19.77
C LYS A 71 -35.94 -23.96 19.28
N ALA A 72 -36.47 -22.83 19.75
CA ALA A 72 -36.03 -21.48 19.37
C ALA A 72 -35.20 -20.81 20.47
N LYS A 73 -34.32 -21.59 21.08
CA LYS A 73 -33.49 -21.21 22.22
C LYS A 73 -32.11 -21.87 22.10
N ILE A 74 -31.07 -21.14 22.46
CA ILE A 74 -29.72 -21.67 22.71
C ILE A 74 -29.30 -21.23 24.11
N ASP A 75 -28.87 -22.17 24.95
CA ASP A 75 -28.27 -21.86 26.25
C ASP A 75 -26.87 -21.26 26.02
N ILE A 76 -26.58 -20.12 26.63
CA ILE A 76 -25.27 -19.46 26.51
C ILE A 76 -24.13 -20.39 26.92
N LYS A 77 -24.34 -21.27 27.90
CA LYS A 77 -23.33 -22.26 28.34
C LYS A 77 -22.98 -23.31 27.29
N SER A 78 -23.87 -23.53 26.32
CA SER A 78 -23.65 -24.47 25.24
C SER A 78 -22.85 -23.87 24.08
N ILE A 79 -22.69 -22.55 24.03
CA ILE A 79 -21.95 -21.86 22.99
C ILE A 79 -20.45 -22.10 23.20
N LYS A 80 -19.79 -22.62 22.17
CA LYS A 80 -18.35 -22.89 22.17
C LYS A 80 -17.56 -21.69 21.63
N GLU A 81 -18.06 -21.04 20.57
CA GLU A 81 -17.43 -19.87 19.98
C GLU A 81 -18.40 -19.06 19.12
N VAL A 82 -18.03 -17.82 18.82
CA VAL A 82 -18.74 -16.95 17.86
C VAL A 82 -17.78 -16.56 16.75
N ARG A 83 -18.09 -16.99 15.52
CA ARG A 83 -17.31 -16.71 14.31
C ARG A 83 -17.88 -15.50 13.59
N THR A 84 -17.04 -14.54 13.26
CA THR A 84 -17.39 -13.41 12.40
C THR A 84 -17.29 -13.83 10.93
N GLY A 85 -17.99 -13.12 10.06
CA GLY A 85 -17.94 -13.33 8.62
C GLY A 85 -18.68 -14.57 8.13
N LYS A 86 -18.40 -14.92 6.88
CA LYS A 86 -19.00 -16.03 6.13
C LYS A 86 -18.19 -17.33 6.31
N ASN A 87 -17.81 -17.63 7.55
CA ASN A 87 -16.78 -18.62 7.88
C ASN A 87 -17.31 -20.01 8.29
N THR A 88 -18.48 -20.38 7.79
CA THR A 88 -19.10 -21.69 7.97
C THR A 88 -19.43 -22.32 6.61
N ASP A 89 -19.56 -23.65 6.58
CA ASP A 89 -19.93 -24.38 5.36
C ASP A 89 -21.29 -23.95 4.82
N ILE A 90 -22.23 -23.55 5.70
CA ILE A 90 -23.53 -23.03 5.30
C ILE A 90 -23.37 -21.73 4.51
N PHE A 91 -22.57 -20.78 4.98
CA PHE A 91 -22.32 -19.56 4.21
C PHE A 91 -21.53 -19.83 2.93
N ARG A 92 -20.55 -20.74 2.94
CA ARG A 92 -19.66 -20.98 1.78
C ARG A 92 -20.28 -21.81 0.65
N SER A 93 -21.13 -22.78 0.99
CA SER A 93 -21.80 -23.68 0.04
C SER A 93 -23.01 -23.05 -0.65
N ASN A 94 -23.51 -21.95 -0.09
CA ASN A 94 -24.79 -21.36 -0.46
C ASN A 94 -24.67 -20.37 -1.62
N GLY A 95 -25.53 -20.49 -2.64
CA GLY A 95 -25.47 -19.66 -3.85
C GLY A 95 -25.77 -18.16 -3.65
N ILE A 96 -26.21 -17.76 -2.46
CA ILE A 96 -26.44 -16.35 -2.05
C ILE A 96 -25.29 -15.74 -1.25
N SER A 97 -24.19 -16.48 -1.02
CA SER A 97 -23.03 -16.01 -0.24
C SER A 97 -22.46 -14.68 -0.74
N ASP A 98 -22.48 -14.48 -2.06
CA ASP A 98 -21.98 -13.28 -2.73
C ASP A 98 -22.90 -12.06 -2.50
N GLN A 99 -24.18 -12.26 -2.14
CA GLN A 99 -25.15 -11.18 -1.87
C GLN A 99 -25.15 -10.74 -0.41
N ILE A 100 -24.50 -11.52 0.47
CA ILE A 100 -24.43 -11.25 1.91
C ILE A 100 -23.10 -10.56 2.18
N SER A 101 -23.14 -9.38 2.80
CA SER A 101 -21.91 -8.72 3.28
C SER A 101 -21.22 -9.60 4.31
N GLU A 102 -19.90 -9.75 4.22
CA GLU A 102 -19.11 -10.50 5.20
C GLU A 102 -19.18 -9.84 6.58
N ASP A 103 -19.11 -8.52 6.63
CA ASP A 103 -19.11 -7.74 7.87
C ASP A 103 -20.46 -7.80 8.62
N CYS A 104 -21.56 -8.05 7.91
CA CYS A 104 -22.88 -8.24 8.54
C CYS A 104 -23.13 -9.68 8.97
N ALA A 105 -22.27 -10.63 8.61
CA ALA A 105 -22.47 -12.05 8.86
C ALA A 105 -21.72 -12.51 10.12
N PHE A 106 -22.35 -13.37 10.91
CA PHE A 106 -21.70 -14.07 12.01
C PHE A 106 -22.40 -15.39 12.30
N SER A 107 -21.71 -16.28 12.99
CA SER A 107 -22.20 -17.62 13.31
C SER A 107 -21.95 -17.96 14.76
N VAL A 108 -22.97 -18.45 15.44
CA VAL A 108 -22.86 -18.97 16.81
C VAL A 108 -22.65 -20.47 16.73
N ILE A 109 -21.51 -20.94 17.23
CA ILE A 109 -21.15 -22.37 17.23
C ILE A 109 -21.45 -22.94 18.61
N TYR A 110 -22.27 -23.98 18.68
CA TYR A 110 -22.80 -24.49 19.95
C TYR A 110 -22.91 -26.03 19.98
N GLY A 111 -22.96 -26.57 21.19
CA GLY A 111 -23.06 -28.01 21.46
C GLY A 111 -21.74 -28.77 21.23
N GLU A 112 -21.73 -30.07 21.58
CA GLU A 112 -20.54 -30.93 21.47
C GLU A 112 -20.18 -31.28 20.02
N ASN A 113 -21.15 -31.21 19.11
CA ASN A 113 -20.96 -31.51 17.69
C ASN A 113 -20.61 -30.27 16.84
N TYR A 114 -20.34 -29.11 17.47
CA TYR A 114 -20.04 -27.85 16.78
C TYR A 114 -21.12 -27.46 15.74
N GLU A 115 -22.39 -27.49 16.15
CA GLU A 115 -23.51 -27.04 15.31
C GLU A 115 -23.44 -25.52 15.10
N SER A 116 -23.88 -25.02 13.94
CA SER A 116 -23.87 -23.59 13.63
C SER A 116 -25.29 -22.97 13.57
N LEU A 117 -25.43 -21.81 14.19
CA LEU A 117 -26.50 -20.86 13.95
C LEU A 117 -25.96 -19.66 13.15
N ASP A 118 -26.22 -19.67 11.85
CA ASP A 118 -25.72 -18.69 10.89
C ASP A 118 -26.69 -17.50 10.75
N LEU A 119 -26.20 -16.29 11.04
CA LEU A 119 -26.98 -15.06 11.15
C LEU A 119 -26.39 -13.94 10.29
N VAL A 120 -27.27 -13.10 9.74
CA VAL A 120 -26.91 -11.89 9.00
C VAL A 120 -27.67 -10.71 9.60
N ALA A 121 -26.94 -9.72 10.09
CA ALA A 121 -27.46 -8.46 10.58
C ALA A 121 -27.83 -7.51 9.42
N ASN A 122 -28.56 -6.44 9.74
CA ASN A 122 -28.86 -5.36 8.79
C ASN A 122 -27.66 -4.43 8.55
N SER A 123 -26.77 -4.30 9.54
CA SER A 123 -25.52 -3.54 9.47
C SER A 123 -24.39 -4.30 10.19
N ALA A 124 -23.15 -3.94 9.89
CA ALA A 124 -21.98 -4.49 10.57
C ALA A 124 -21.94 -4.12 12.06
N ASP A 125 -22.39 -2.91 12.42
CA ASP A 125 -22.50 -2.48 13.82
C ASP A 125 -23.39 -3.43 14.63
N VAL A 126 -24.55 -3.81 14.08
CA VAL A 126 -25.45 -4.76 14.75
C VAL A 126 -24.77 -6.13 14.85
N ALA A 127 -24.08 -6.60 13.83
CA ALA A 127 -23.29 -7.84 13.93
C ALA A 127 -22.22 -7.75 15.04
N ASN A 128 -21.47 -6.65 15.11
CA ASN A 128 -20.43 -6.42 16.11
C ASN A 128 -20.98 -6.34 17.53
N ILE A 129 -22.14 -5.70 17.73
CA ILE A 129 -22.86 -5.68 19.02
C ILE A 129 -23.16 -7.10 19.49
N TRP A 130 -23.79 -7.91 18.62
CA TRP A 130 -24.17 -9.28 18.94
C TRP A 130 -22.95 -10.16 19.19
N VAL A 131 -21.92 -10.07 18.34
CA VAL A 131 -20.68 -10.83 18.49
C VAL A 131 -19.97 -10.48 19.80
N THR A 132 -19.86 -9.18 20.10
CA THR A 132 -19.18 -8.68 21.30
C THR A 132 -19.91 -9.10 22.56
N GLY A 133 -21.22 -8.86 22.63
CA GLY A 133 -22.01 -9.23 23.80
C GLY A 133 -22.03 -10.75 24.01
N LEU A 134 -22.16 -11.56 22.96
CA LEU A 134 -22.06 -13.02 23.08
C LEU A 134 -20.68 -13.48 23.55
N ARG A 135 -19.59 -12.92 23.02
CA ARG A 135 -18.22 -13.25 23.47
C ARG A 135 -17.99 -12.86 24.92
N TYR A 136 -18.51 -11.72 25.34
CA TYR A 136 -18.45 -11.27 26.73
C TYR A 136 -19.18 -12.26 27.66
N LEU A 137 -20.40 -12.67 27.29
CA LEU A 137 -21.19 -13.66 28.03
C LEU A 137 -20.51 -15.03 28.11
N ILE A 138 -19.84 -15.48 27.03
CA ILE A 138 -19.08 -16.74 27.02
C ILE A 138 -17.89 -16.68 27.99
N SER A 139 -17.22 -15.53 28.05
CA SER A 139 -16.00 -15.35 28.85
C SER A 139 -16.30 -15.28 30.36
N TYR A 140 -17.38 -14.61 30.75
CA TYR A 140 -17.71 -14.34 32.16
C TYR A 140 -18.84 -15.20 32.74
N GLY A 141 -19.68 -15.81 31.89
CA GLY A 141 -20.72 -16.75 32.29
C GLY A 141 -21.64 -16.21 33.40
N LYS A 142 -21.70 -16.90 34.55
CA LYS A 142 -22.56 -16.53 35.69
C LYS A 142 -22.12 -15.24 36.41
N HIS A 143 -20.89 -14.78 36.21
CA HIS A 143 -20.33 -13.57 36.84
C HIS A 143 -20.52 -12.31 35.98
N THR A 144 -21.25 -12.42 34.86
CA THR A 144 -21.48 -11.29 33.94
C THR A 144 -22.12 -10.09 34.64
N LEU A 145 -23.12 -10.32 35.51
CA LEU A 145 -23.79 -9.24 36.25
C LEU A 145 -22.85 -8.51 37.23
N ASP A 146 -22.02 -9.25 37.97
CA ASP A 146 -21.04 -8.69 38.90
C ASP A 146 -19.95 -7.88 38.17
N MET A 147 -19.54 -8.33 36.97
CA MET A 147 -18.58 -7.63 36.11
C MET A 147 -19.18 -6.37 35.46
N LEU A 148 -20.45 -6.41 35.06
CA LEU A 148 -21.16 -5.25 34.52
C LEU A 148 -21.31 -4.13 35.56
N GLU A 149 -21.57 -4.47 36.82
CA GLU A 149 -21.64 -3.48 37.91
C GLU A 149 -20.27 -2.91 38.27
N SER A 150 -19.22 -3.74 38.35
CA SER A 150 -17.85 -3.26 38.60
C SER A 150 -17.24 -2.46 37.44
N SER A 151 -17.71 -2.66 36.21
CA SER A 151 -17.27 -1.88 35.03
C SER A 151 -17.60 -0.39 35.09
N GLN A 152 -18.48 0.07 36.00
CA GLN A 152 -18.72 1.51 36.18
C GLN A 152 -17.53 2.23 36.84
N ASP A 153 -16.79 1.55 37.72
CA ASP A 153 -15.61 2.06 38.43
C ASP A 153 -14.30 1.48 37.85
N ASN A 154 -14.16 1.56 36.53
CA ASN A 154 -12.97 1.08 35.83
C ASN A 154 -11.84 2.15 35.78
N MET A 155 -10.63 1.71 35.38
CA MET A 155 -9.43 2.55 35.28
C MET A 155 -9.67 3.84 34.45
N ARG A 156 -10.46 3.74 33.37
CA ARG A 156 -10.78 4.87 32.50
C ARG A 156 -11.66 5.88 33.22
N THR A 157 -12.73 5.44 33.88
CA THR A 157 -13.62 6.31 34.68
C THR A 157 -12.83 7.03 35.79
N SER A 158 -11.92 6.32 36.47
CA SER A 158 -11.05 6.88 37.50
C SER A 158 -10.12 7.96 36.95
N TRP A 159 -9.47 7.71 35.80
CA TRP A 159 -8.61 8.70 35.14
C TRP A 159 -9.38 9.95 34.70
N VAL A 160 -10.53 9.79 34.03
CA VAL A 160 -11.36 10.94 33.60
C VAL A 160 -11.88 11.74 34.81
N SER A 161 -12.23 11.04 35.89
CA SER A 161 -12.60 11.62 37.17
C SER A 161 -11.47 12.44 37.80
N GLN A 162 -10.22 11.97 37.69
CA GLN A 162 -9.06 12.70 38.14
C GLN A 162 -8.87 13.99 37.32
N MET A 163 -9.00 13.90 35.99
CA MET A 163 -8.92 15.09 35.10
C MET A 163 -9.95 16.15 35.47
N PHE A 164 -11.18 15.74 35.79
CA PHE A 164 -12.20 16.66 36.32
C PHE A 164 -11.74 17.34 37.62
N SER A 165 -11.19 16.57 38.55
CA SER A 165 -10.76 17.06 39.87
C SER A 165 -9.58 18.04 39.78
N GLU A 166 -8.71 17.88 38.78
CA GLU A 166 -7.61 18.82 38.50
C GLU A 166 -8.12 20.19 38.01
N ILE A 167 -9.32 20.24 37.43
CA ILE A 167 -9.98 21.47 36.95
C ILE A 167 -10.86 22.09 38.05
N ASP A 168 -11.51 21.26 38.86
CA ASP A 168 -12.30 21.67 40.03
C ASP A 168 -11.39 22.00 41.23
N VAL A 169 -10.52 23.00 41.07
CA VAL A 169 -9.52 23.40 42.09
C VAL A 169 -10.17 23.74 43.44
N ASP A 170 -11.38 24.30 43.39
CA ASP A 170 -12.14 24.73 44.58
C ASP A 170 -12.97 23.59 45.20
N ASN A 171 -12.95 22.38 44.63
CA ASN A 171 -13.73 21.21 45.05
C ASN A 171 -15.23 21.50 45.21
N LEU A 172 -15.80 22.24 44.27
CA LEU A 172 -17.22 22.62 44.27
C LEU A 172 -18.13 21.47 43.80
N GLY A 173 -17.55 20.40 43.24
CA GLY A 173 -18.26 19.25 42.66
C GLY A 173 -18.83 19.54 41.27
N HIS A 174 -18.57 20.72 40.72
CA HIS A 174 -19.03 21.16 39.41
C HIS A 174 -18.01 22.12 38.77
N ILE A 175 -17.91 22.09 37.44
CA ILE A 175 -17.07 23.01 36.66
C ILE A 175 -17.90 23.77 35.64
N THR A 176 -17.34 24.87 35.13
CA THR A 176 -18.00 25.63 34.05
C THR A 176 -17.98 24.84 32.74
N LEU A 177 -19.01 25.03 31.91
CA LEU A 177 -19.06 24.45 30.56
C LEU A 177 -17.81 24.79 29.74
N CYS A 178 -17.27 26.01 29.87
CA CYS A 178 -16.08 26.43 29.15
C CYS A 178 -14.85 25.58 29.53
N ASN A 179 -14.64 25.35 30.83
CA ASN A 179 -13.53 24.51 31.31
C ASN A 179 -13.71 23.05 30.89
N ALA A 180 -14.93 22.51 30.96
CA ALA A 180 -15.24 21.15 30.50
C ALA A 180 -14.93 20.98 29.00
N VAL A 181 -15.40 21.92 28.16
CA VAL A 181 -15.18 21.91 26.71
C VAL A 181 -13.69 22.02 26.37
N GLN A 182 -12.98 22.91 27.06
CA GLN A 182 -11.54 23.09 26.89
C GLN A 182 -10.78 21.79 27.20
N CYS A 183 -11.08 21.14 28.34
CA CYS A 183 -10.42 19.90 28.72
C CYS A 183 -10.63 18.78 27.70
N ILE A 184 -11.86 18.57 27.23
CA ILE A 184 -12.16 17.53 26.24
C ILE A 184 -11.41 17.81 24.93
N ARG A 185 -11.33 19.07 24.51
CA ARG A 185 -10.59 19.46 23.30
C ARG A 185 -9.08 19.24 23.45
N ASP A 186 -8.52 19.52 24.61
CA ASP A 186 -7.07 19.33 24.84
C ASP A 186 -6.71 17.83 24.84
N LEU A 187 -7.61 16.98 25.32
CA LEU A 187 -7.47 15.52 25.27
C LEU A 187 -7.74 14.94 23.86
N ASN A 188 -8.59 15.57 23.07
CA ASN A 188 -8.93 15.16 21.71
C ASN A 188 -9.03 16.38 20.77
N PRO A 189 -7.89 16.85 20.22
CA PRO A 189 -7.81 18.08 19.41
C PRO A 189 -8.65 18.04 18.12
N GLY A 190 -9.02 16.85 17.64
CA GLY A 190 -9.90 16.69 16.48
C GLY A 190 -11.35 17.09 16.77
N LEU A 191 -11.80 17.12 18.03
CA LEU A 191 -13.19 17.47 18.33
C LEU A 191 -13.46 18.97 18.21
N LYS A 192 -14.48 19.32 17.42
CA LYS A 192 -14.96 20.71 17.29
C LYS A 192 -15.62 21.16 18.59
N THR A 193 -15.25 22.35 19.07
CA THR A 193 -15.84 23.00 20.27
C THR A 193 -17.37 23.01 20.24
N SER A 194 -17.96 23.35 19.09
CA SER A 194 -19.42 23.38 18.92
C SER A 194 -20.10 22.02 19.15
N LYS A 195 -19.44 20.92 18.81
CA LYS A 195 -19.96 19.56 19.00
C LYS A 195 -19.96 19.17 20.48
N ILE A 196 -18.89 19.52 21.19
CA ILE A 196 -18.77 19.26 22.63
C ILE A 196 -19.84 20.05 23.40
N GLU A 197 -19.98 21.35 23.09
CA GLU A 197 -21.01 22.21 23.70
C GLU A 197 -22.44 21.72 23.42
N LEU A 198 -22.72 21.29 22.19
CA LEU A 198 -24.04 20.76 21.82
C LEU A 198 -24.35 19.51 22.66
N LYS A 199 -23.36 18.65 22.88
CA LYS A 199 -23.59 17.41 23.61
C LYS A 199 -23.91 17.62 25.09
N PHE A 200 -23.22 18.55 25.75
CA PHE A 200 -23.59 18.96 27.10
C PHE A 200 -25.01 19.53 27.17
N LYS A 201 -25.40 20.36 26.19
CA LYS A 201 -26.77 20.92 26.11
C LYS A 201 -27.83 19.83 25.91
N GLU A 202 -27.57 18.83 25.09
CA GLU A 202 -28.45 17.67 24.91
C GLU A 202 -28.62 16.87 26.21
N LEU A 203 -27.52 16.64 26.93
CA LEU A 203 -27.55 15.92 28.20
C LEU A 203 -28.29 16.68 29.31
N HIS A 204 -28.06 17.99 29.43
CA HIS A 204 -28.78 18.83 30.39
C HIS A 204 -30.28 18.87 30.08
N LYS A 205 -30.65 18.89 28.79
CA LYS A 205 -32.04 18.82 28.34
C LYS A 205 -32.69 17.47 28.62
N SER A 206 -31.98 16.35 28.46
CA SER A 206 -32.54 15.01 28.73
C SER A 206 -32.76 14.75 30.22
N LYS A 207 -31.98 15.41 31.08
CA LYS A 207 -32.09 15.34 32.55
C LYS A 207 -32.95 16.47 33.16
N ASP A 208 -33.63 17.28 32.35
CA ASP A 208 -34.44 18.45 32.78
C ASP A 208 -33.70 19.38 33.77
N LYS A 209 -32.37 19.54 33.59
CA LYS A 209 -31.51 20.33 34.47
C LYS A 209 -31.52 21.80 34.05
N ALA A 210 -31.74 22.70 35.02
CA ALA A 210 -31.57 24.15 34.83
C ALA A 210 -30.14 24.58 35.24
N GLY A 211 -29.40 25.21 34.32
CA GLY A 211 -28.04 25.72 34.57
C GLY A 211 -27.05 25.36 33.44
N THR A 212 -25.81 25.86 33.53
CA THR A 212 -24.72 25.57 32.58
C THR A 212 -23.52 24.87 33.23
N GLU A 213 -23.64 24.53 34.51
CA GLU A 213 -22.62 23.84 35.28
C GLU A 213 -22.60 22.34 34.95
N VAL A 214 -21.38 21.79 34.86
CA VAL A 214 -21.13 20.40 34.51
C VAL A 214 -20.67 19.66 35.76
N THR A 215 -21.39 18.62 36.16
CA THR A 215 -20.95 17.75 37.26
C THR A 215 -19.90 16.73 36.78
N LYS A 216 -19.23 16.07 37.72
CA LYS A 216 -18.26 15.02 37.43
C LYS A 216 -18.85 13.89 36.60
N GLU A 217 -20.05 13.43 36.94
CA GLU A 217 -20.75 12.34 36.26
C GLU A 217 -21.14 12.75 34.83
N GLU A 218 -21.61 13.99 34.65
CA GLU A 218 -21.93 14.54 33.31
C GLU A 218 -20.67 14.66 32.45
N PHE A 219 -19.55 15.09 33.02
CA PHE A 219 -18.27 15.17 32.32
C PHE A 219 -17.79 13.80 31.84
N VAL A 220 -17.82 12.79 32.71
CA VAL A 220 -17.45 11.41 32.38
C VAL A 220 -18.37 10.84 31.29
N GLU A 221 -19.68 11.03 31.41
CA GLU A 221 -20.67 10.56 30.43
C GLU A 221 -20.43 11.16 29.04
N VAL A 222 -20.28 12.49 28.96
CA VAL A 222 -20.01 13.19 27.69
C VAL A 222 -18.63 12.81 27.12
N PHE A 223 -17.61 12.67 27.97
CA PHE A 223 -16.28 12.26 27.53
C PHE A 223 -16.31 10.86 26.91
N HIS A 224 -16.91 9.88 27.58
CA HIS A 224 -17.02 8.52 27.07
C HIS A 224 -17.79 8.48 25.75
N GLU A 225 -18.87 9.24 25.59
CA GLU A 225 -19.66 9.22 24.36
C GLU A 225 -18.94 9.89 23.17
N LEU A 226 -18.25 11.02 23.40
CA LEU A 226 -17.57 11.76 22.34
C LEU A 226 -16.21 11.16 21.96
N CYS A 227 -15.45 10.66 22.94
CA CYS A 227 -14.08 10.21 22.74
C CYS A 227 -13.96 8.70 22.50
N THR A 228 -15.06 7.94 22.55
CA THR A 228 -15.06 6.52 22.16
C THR A 228 -15.48 6.34 20.71
N ARG A 229 -14.60 5.74 19.91
CA ARG A 229 -14.87 5.32 18.54
C ARG A 229 -15.30 3.84 18.54
N PRO A 230 -16.55 3.49 18.20
CA PRO A 230 -17.06 2.12 18.26
C PRO A 230 -16.20 1.13 17.49
N GLU A 231 -15.71 1.51 16.31
CA GLU A 231 -14.86 0.67 15.47
C GLU A 231 -13.50 0.35 16.12
N ILE A 232 -12.93 1.28 16.90
CA ILE A 232 -11.70 1.05 17.67
C ILE A 232 -12.00 0.26 18.94
N TYR A 233 -13.13 0.54 19.59
CA TYR A 233 -13.57 -0.20 20.76
C TYR A 233 -13.74 -1.70 20.45
N PHE A 234 -14.46 -2.03 19.37
CA PHE A 234 -14.62 -3.41 18.95
C PHE A 234 -13.29 -4.08 18.58
N LEU A 235 -12.36 -3.32 18.00
CA LEU A 235 -11.01 -3.81 17.74
C LEU A 235 -10.24 -4.12 19.04
N LEU A 236 -10.28 -3.24 20.03
CA LEU A 236 -9.63 -3.48 21.33
C LEU A 236 -10.19 -4.74 22.00
N VAL A 237 -11.52 -4.86 22.05
CA VAL A 237 -12.23 -5.98 22.68
C VAL A 237 -11.93 -7.32 22.00
N GLN A 238 -11.60 -7.32 20.71
CA GLN A 238 -11.20 -8.51 19.99
C GLN A 238 -9.90 -9.12 20.54
N PHE A 239 -8.93 -8.29 20.92
CA PHE A 239 -7.60 -8.73 21.39
C PHE A 239 -7.47 -8.73 22.91
N SER A 240 -8.26 -7.92 23.60
CA SER A 240 -8.24 -7.81 25.05
C SER A 240 -8.73 -9.11 25.70
N SER A 241 -7.96 -9.62 26.66
CA SER A 241 -8.35 -10.79 27.46
C SER A 241 -9.50 -10.47 28.43
N ASN A 242 -9.55 -9.24 28.97
CA ASN A 242 -10.57 -8.81 29.93
C ASN A 242 -11.67 -7.89 29.34
N LYS A 243 -11.55 -7.52 28.06
CA LYS A 243 -12.48 -6.66 27.32
C LYS A 243 -12.51 -5.19 27.75
N GLU A 244 -11.56 -4.74 28.57
CA GLU A 244 -11.45 -3.34 29.03
C GLU A 244 -10.13 -2.67 28.58
N PHE A 245 -9.02 -3.40 28.59
CA PHE A 245 -7.70 -2.90 28.20
C PHE A 245 -6.86 -3.99 27.52
N LEU A 246 -5.80 -3.60 26.81
CA LEU A 246 -4.78 -4.52 26.30
C LEU A 246 -3.61 -4.56 27.27
N ASP A 247 -3.28 -5.71 27.84
CA ASP A 247 -2.01 -5.88 28.53
C ASP A 247 -0.85 -6.03 27.54
N THR A 248 0.38 -6.19 28.05
CA THR A 248 1.58 -6.31 27.20
C THR A 248 1.52 -7.50 26.23
N LYS A 249 0.83 -8.59 26.60
CA LYS A 249 0.69 -9.80 25.77
C LYS A 249 -0.42 -9.65 24.76
N ASP A 250 -1.56 -9.10 25.16
CA ASP A 250 -2.67 -8.78 24.27
C ASP A 250 -2.20 -7.81 23.16
N LEU A 251 -1.44 -6.78 23.54
CA LEU A 251 -0.86 -5.83 22.58
C LEU A 251 0.17 -6.51 21.68
N MET A 252 1.04 -7.37 22.23
CA MET A 252 2.02 -8.11 21.43
C MET A 252 1.32 -8.96 20.35
N MET A 253 0.25 -9.67 20.71
CA MET A 253 -0.55 -10.46 19.78
C MET A 253 -1.19 -9.59 18.69
N PHE A 254 -1.73 -8.42 19.04
CA PHE A 254 -2.28 -7.48 18.08
C PHE A 254 -1.21 -6.98 17.08
N LEU A 255 -0.02 -6.62 17.58
CA LEU A 255 1.07 -6.12 16.76
C LEU A 255 1.60 -7.18 15.79
N GLU A 256 1.74 -8.42 16.26
CA GLU A 256 2.22 -9.53 15.44
C GLU A 256 1.16 -9.98 14.42
N ALA A 257 -0.06 -10.26 14.89
CA ALA A 257 -1.08 -10.92 14.09
C ALA A 257 -1.80 -9.98 13.12
N GLU A 258 -2.09 -8.74 13.52
CA GLU A 258 -2.84 -7.76 12.70
C GLU A 258 -1.95 -6.71 12.07
N GLN A 259 -1.02 -6.12 12.82
CA GLN A 259 -0.15 -5.07 12.28
C GLN A 259 1.01 -5.60 11.45
N GLY A 260 1.28 -6.92 11.51
CA GLY A 260 2.35 -7.57 10.76
C GLY A 260 3.75 -7.20 11.24
N VAL A 261 3.90 -6.77 12.49
CA VAL A 261 5.19 -6.36 13.07
C VAL A 261 6.01 -7.62 13.38
N ALA A 262 7.14 -7.78 12.69
CA ALA A 262 8.06 -8.86 12.93
C ALA A 262 8.93 -8.61 14.18
N HIS A 263 9.35 -9.69 14.85
CA HIS A 263 10.27 -9.64 15.99
C HIS A 263 9.77 -8.82 17.20
N ILE A 264 8.45 -8.79 17.41
CA ILE A 264 7.86 -8.16 18.59
C ILE A 264 8.21 -8.92 19.88
N ASN A 265 8.37 -8.20 20.99
CA ASN A 265 8.51 -8.77 22.33
C ASN A 265 7.68 -7.94 23.33
N GLU A 266 7.55 -8.44 24.57
CA GLU A 266 6.76 -7.74 25.61
C GLU A 266 7.36 -6.37 26.00
N GLU A 267 8.67 -6.16 25.81
CA GLU A 267 9.34 -4.88 26.10
C GLU A 267 8.87 -3.79 25.13
N ILE A 268 8.79 -4.08 23.83
CA ILE A 268 8.27 -3.15 22.82
C ILE A 268 6.80 -2.83 23.12
N SER A 269 6.01 -3.82 23.52
CA SER A 269 4.63 -3.57 23.97
C SER A 269 4.61 -2.59 25.14
N LEU A 270 5.46 -2.78 26.15
CA LEU A 270 5.54 -1.90 27.31
C LEU A 270 5.99 -0.48 26.94
N GLU A 271 6.92 -0.33 26.00
CA GLU A 271 7.33 0.99 25.48
C GLU A 271 6.17 1.73 24.80
N ILE A 272 5.38 1.03 23.99
CA ILE A 272 4.17 1.59 23.36
C ILE A 272 3.17 2.01 24.43
N ILE A 273 2.95 1.18 25.45
CA ILE A 273 2.03 1.50 26.55
C ILE A 273 2.49 2.75 27.30
N ASN A 274 3.75 2.80 27.71
CA ASN A 274 4.31 3.96 28.41
C ASN A 274 4.27 5.24 27.58
N LYS A 275 4.35 5.12 26.24
CA LYS A 275 4.31 6.27 25.33
C LYS A 275 2.90 6.81 25.09
N TYR A 276 1.88 5.95 25.04
CA TYR A 276 0.54 6.33 24.56
C TYR A 276 -0.56 6.27 25.62
N GLU A 277 -0.42 5.46 26.67
CA GLU A 277 -1.42 5.35 27.73
C GLU A 277 -1.50 6.66 28.54
N PRO A 278 -2.68 7.31 28.65
CA PRO A 278 -2.79 8.54 29.44
C PRO A 278 -2.82 8.33 30.95
N SER A 279 -3.32 7.19 31.43
CA SER A 279 -3.42 6.91 32.87
C SER A 279 -2.07 6.49 33.45
N LYS A 280 -1.63 7.11 34.54
CA LYS A 280 -0.43 6.68 35.28
C LYS A 280 -0.56 5.25 35.80
N GLU A 281 -1.76 4.90 36.29
CA GLU A 281 -2.05 3.53 36.74
C GLU A 281 -1.88 2.53 35.59
N GLY A 282 -2.36 2.88 34.39
CA GLY A 282 -2.21 2.03 33.20
C GLY A 282 -0.74 1.88 32.78
N GLN A 283 0.03 2.96 32.82
CA GLN A 283 1.48 2.92 32.54
C GLN A 283 2.22 1.99 33.53
N GLU A 284 1.98 2.16 34.84
CA GLU A 284 2.64 1.37 35.89
C GLU A 284 2.30 -0.13 35.82
N LYS A 285 1.05 -0.45 35.46
CA LYS A 285 0.57 -1.83 35.36
C LYS A 285 0.79 -2.48 33.98
N GLY A 286 1.24 -1.71 32.99
CA GLY A 286 1.40 -2.19 31.61
C GLY A 286 0.06 -2.47 30.92
N TRP A 287 -0.93 -1.59 31.11
CA TRP A 287 -2.28 -1.69 30.55
C TRP A 287 -2.58 -0.53 29.60
N LEU A 288 -2.96 -0.86 28.37
CA LEU A 288 -3.40 0.10 27.35
C LEU A 288 -4.92 0.19 27.32
N SER A 289 -5.46 1.30 27.82
CA SER A 289 -6.88 1.62 27.73
C SER A 289 -7.31 1.94 26.30
N ILE A 290 -8.61 2.05 26.07
CA ILE A 290 -9.16 2.47 24.77
C ILE A 290 -8.67 3.86 24.33
N ASP A 291 -8.42 4.78 25.25
CA ASP A 291 -7.91 6.12 24.93
C ASP A 291 -6.43 6.04 24.52
N GLY A 292 -5.62 5.24 25.24
CA GLY A 292 -4.23 4.94 24.86
C GLY A 292 -4.13 4.22 23.52
N PHE A 293 -4.98 3.22 23.28
CA PHE A 293 -5.04 2.48 22.02
C PHE A 293 -5.47 3.36 20.85
N THR A 294 -6.46 4.25 21.06
CA THR A 294 -6.86 5.25 20.07
C THR A 294 -5.70 6.20 19.74
N LYS A 295 -4.97 6.68 20.76
CA LYS A 295 -3.78 7.53 20.56
C LYS A 295 -2.68 6.80 19.78
N TYR A 296 -2.44 5.53 20.07
CA TYR A 296 -1.50 4.69 19.34
C TYR A 296 -1.88 4.57 17.86
N LEU A 297 -3.14 4.20 17.56
CA LEU A 297 -3.62 4.05 16.17
C LEU A 297 -3.58 5.36 15.38
N MET A 298 -3.84 6.50 16.02
CA MET A 298 -3.77 7.83 15.40
C MET A 298 -2.34 8.38 15.26
N SER A 299 -1.35 7.70 15.85
CA SER A 299 0.04 8.15 15.87
C SER A 299 0.75 7.92 14.53
N PRO A 300 1.89 8.58 14.29
CA PRO A 300 2.74 8.31 13.13
C PRO A 300 3.24 6.85 13.03
N ASP A 301 3.23 6.09 14.14
CA ASP A 301 3.64 4.69 14.17
C ASP A 301 2.60 3.78 13.45
N CYS A 302 1.35 4.25 13.34
CA CYS A 302 0.25 3.56 12.67
C CYS A 302 -0.17 4.22 11.34
N TYR A 303 0.65 5.14 10.79
CA TYR A 303 0.40 5.65 9.44
C TYR A 303 0.65 4.58 8.38
N ILE A 304 -0.09 4.66 7.29
CA ILE A 304 -0.02 3.68 6.20
C ILE A 304 1.35 3.64 5.48
N PHE A 305 2.11 4.74 5.53
CA PHE A 305 3.41 4.86 4.85
C PHE A 305 4.53 4.28 5.70
N ASP A 306 5.25 3.32 5.14
CA ASP A 306 6.38 2.67 5.80
C ASP A 306 7.52 3.66 6.15
N PRO A 307 7.84 3.85 7.44
CA PRO A 307 8.97 4.68 7.86
C PRO A 307 10.32 4.28 7.27
N GLU A 308 10.55 3.02 6.89
CA GLU A 308 11.81 2.58 6.26
C GLU A 308 12.07 3.31 4.94
N HIS A 309 10.99 3.65 4.20
CA HIS A 309 11.06 4.36 2.93
C HIS A 309 11.22 5.88 3.09
N LYS A 310 11.18 6.42 4.32
CA LYS A 310 11.48 7.84 4.61
C LYS A 310 12.98 8.15 4.56
N LYS A 311 13.83 7.13 4.46
CA LYS A 311 15.27 7.23 4.26
C LYS A 311 15.63 6.62 2.90
N VAL A 312 16.83 6.92 2.41
CA VAL A 312 17.36 6.24 1.22
C VAL A 312 17.58 4.77 1.57
N CYS A 313 16.77 3.89 0.99
CA CYS A 313 16.73 2.46 1.28
C CYS A 313 17.06 1.58 0.06
N GLN A 314 17.01 2.15 -1.16
CA GLN A 314 17.27 1.44 -2.40
C GLN A 314 18.77 1.46 -2.76
N ASP A 315 19.20 0.53 -3.61
CA ASP A 315 20.56 0.51 -4.12
C ASP A 315 20.80 1.72 -5.02
N MET A 316 21.72 2.60 -4.63
CA MET A 316 22.09 3.83 -5.35
C MET A 316 23.35 3.67 -6.22
N LYS A 317 23.86 2.43 -6.35
CA LYS A 317 25.08 2.10 -7.11
C LYS A 317 24.82 1.55 -8.51
N GLN A 318 23.56 1.43 -8.93
CA GLN A 318 23.22 1.04 -10.30
C GLN A 318 23.48 2.21 -11.27
N PRO A 319 23.62 1.96 -12.58
CA PRO A 319 23.71 3.02 -13.59
C PRO A 319 22.59 4.06 -13.52
N LEU A 320 22.86 5.31 -13.90
CA LEU A 320 21.84 6.38 -13.90
C LEU A 320 20.59 6.03 -14.74
N SER A 321 20.76 5.27 -15.83
CA SER A 321 19.66 4.79 -16.68
C SER A 321 18.68 3.88 -15.94
N HIS A 322 19.06 3.30 -14.80
CA HIS A 322 18.26 2.35 -14.03
C HIS A 322 17.29 2.98 -13.04
N TYR A 323 17.20 4.31 -12.97
CA TYR A 323 16.35 5.03 -12.02
C TYR A 323 15.30 5.87 -12.74
N PHE A 324 14.11 5.96 -12.16
CA PHE A 324 13.20 7.08 -12.39
C PHE A 324 13.75 8.32 -11.69
N ILE A 325 13.67 9.48 -12.34
CA ILE A 325 14.26 10.75 -11.90
C ILE A 325 13.16 11.80 -11.81
N ASN A 326 12.99 12.39 -10.64
CA ASN A 326 11.96 13.42 -10.42
C ASN A 326 12.30 14.66 -11.24
N SER A 327 11.42 15.05 -12.16
CA SER A 327 11.78 15.95 -13.26
C SER A 327 10.72 17.04 -13.46
N SER A 328 11.17 18.28 -13.59
CA SER A 328 10.32 19.45 -13.86
C SER A 328 10.48 19.91 -15.32
N HIS A 329 9.36 20.27 -15.93
CA HIS A 329 9.27 20.96 -17.21
C HIS A 329 9.01 22.46 -16.96
N ASN A 330 9.62 23.33 -17.76
CA ASN A 330 9.53 24.80 -17.66
C ASN A 330 9.54 25.29 -16.21
N THR A 331 10.58 24.89 -15.46
CA THR A 331 10.66 25.03 -13.98
C THR A 331 10.48 26.46 -13.48
N TYR A 332 10.74 27.44 -14.35
CA TYR A 332 10.60 28.86 -14.06
C TYR A 332 9.15 29.36 -14.06
N LEU A 333 8.20 28.64 -14.67
CA LEU A 333 6.80 29.06 -14.72
C LEU A 333 6.04 28.69 -13.44
N ILE A 334 5.27 29.65 -12.92
CA ILE A 334 4.42 29.44 -11.73
C ILE A 334 2.92 29.39 -12.05
N GLU A 335 2.52 29.64 -13.30
CA GLU A 335 1.13 29.54 -13.79
C GLU A 335 1.07 28.92 -15.21
N ASP A 336 0.33 29.53 -16.14
CA ASP A 336 0.13 29.06 -17.52
C ASP A 336 1.34 29.31 -18.44
N GLN A 337 1.38 28.63 -19.59
CA GLN A 337 2.52 28.66 -20.53
C GLN A 337 2.57 29.91 -21.41
N PHE A 338 1.55 30.77 -21.41
CA PHE A 338 1.42 31.88 -22.36
C PHE A 338 1.56 33.27 -21.72
N ARG A 339 0.92 33.49 -20.56
CA ARG A 339 0.93 34.75 -19.79
C ARG A 339 1.41 34.56 -18.36
N GLY A 340 1.60 33.31 -17.93
CA GLY A 340 2.06 33.01 -16.57
C GLY A 340 3.40 33.70 -16.26
N PRO A 341 3.57 34.21 -15.04
CA PRO A 341 4.84 34.80 -14.64
C PRO A 341 5.93 33.73 -14.55
N SER A 342 7.14 34.09 -14.99
CA SER A 342 8.38 33.37 -14.66
C SER A 342 8.90 33.88 -13.33
N ASP A 343 9.20 32.97 -12.41
CA ASP A 343 9.68 33.29 -11.07
C ASP A 343 10.72 32.27 -10.56
N ILE A 344 11.70 32.77 -9.82
CA ILE A 344 12.77 31.98 -9.21
C ILE A 344 12.22 30.93 -8.21
N THR A 345 11.08 31.22 -7.57
CA THR A 345 10.42 30.34 -6.62
C THR A 345 10.04 28.99 -7.21
N GLY A 346 9.82 28.89 -8.52
CA GLY A 346 9.61 27.62 -9.22
C GLY A 346 10.77 26.64 -9.01
N TYR A 347 12.02 27.11 -9.18
CA TYR A 347 13.22 26.31 -8.90
C TYR A 347 13.36 25.96 -7.41
N ILE A 348 13.08 26.91 -6.51
CA ILE A 348 13.16 26.68 -5.07
C ILE A 348 12.18 25.57 -4.67
N ARG A 349 10.93 25.66 -5.15
CA ARG A 349 9.87 24.68 -4.88
C ARG A 349 10.25 23.31 -5.42
N ALA A 350 10.63 23.22 -6.69
CA ALA A 350 11.02 21.95 -7.31
C ALA A 350 12.18 21.27 -6.57
N LEU A 351 13.26 22.00 -6.27
CA LEU A 351 14.43 21.44 -5.58
C LEU A 351 14.14 21.04 -4.13
N LYS A 352 13.32 21.81 -3.39
CA LYS A 352 12.85 21.43 -2.05
C LYS A 352 11.94 20.20 -2.06
N MET A 353 11.20 19.98 -3.14
CA MET A 353 10.38 18.79 -3.36
C MET A 353 11.20 17.59 -3.88
N GLY A 354 12.54 17.65 -3.87
CA GLY A 354 13.40 16.54 -4.29
C GLY A 354 13.53 16.39 -5.80
N CYS A 355 13.13 17.37 -6.62
CA CYS A 355 13.33 17.33 -8.07
C CYS A 355 14.83 17.30 -8.43
N ARG A 356 15.22 16.42 -9.37
CA ARG A 356 16.61 16.14 -9.80
C ARG A 356 16.86 16.40 -11.28
N SER A 357 15.86 16.89 -12.02
CA SER A 357 16.03 17.43 -13.37
C SER A 357 15.20 18.69 -13.53
N VAL A 358 15.83 19.83 -13.81
CA VAL A 358 15.16 21.13 -13.98
C VAL A 358 15.51 21.74 -15.34
N GLU A 359 14.60 22.53 -15.89
CA GLU A 359 14.68 23.10 -17.24
C GLU A 359 14.95 24.61 -17.21
N LEU A 360 15.82 25.06 -18.11
CA LEU A 360 16.24 26.45 -18.25
C LEU A 360 16.16 26.84 -19.74
N ASP A 361 15.17 27.65 -20.09
CA ASP A 361 14.98 28.16 -21.46
C ASP A 361 15.63 29.52 -21.57
N VAL A 362 16.85 29.56 -22.10
CA VAL A 362 17.72 30.72 -22.03
C VAL A 362 17.75 31.47 -23.35
N TRP A 363 17.47 32.77 -23.27
CA TRP A 363 17.38 33.70 -24.38
C TRP A 363 18.31 34.90 -24.16
N ASP A 364 18.65 35.58 -25.27
CA ASP A 364 19.41 36.83 -25.18
C ASP A 364 18.62 37.89 -24.39
N GLY A 365 19.23 38.46 -23.36
CA GLY A 365 18.65 39.55 -22.57
C GLY A 365 19.34 40.90 -22.77
N PRO A 366 18.83 41.96 -22.13
CA PRO A 366 19.44 43.29 -22.18
C PRO A 366 20.81 43.31 -21.48
N ASP A 367 21.62 44.33 -21.76
CA ASP A 367 22.91 44.58 -21.10
C ASP A 367 23.90 43.40 -21.12
N ASN A 368 23.77 42.52 -22.13
CA ASN A 368 24.57 41.31 -22.29
C ASN A 368 24.39 40.27 -21.16
N GLU A 369 23.27 40.33 -20.44
CA GLU A 369 22.90 39.35 -19.42
C GLU A 369 21.80 38.41 -19.96
N PRO A 370 22.03 37.08 -20.01
CA PRO A 370 21.02 36.13 -20.46
C PRO A 370 19.80 36.09 -19.53
N VAL A 371 18.63 35.84 -20.11
CA VAL A 371 17.35 35.75 -19.41
C VAL A 371 16.67 34.41 -19.65
N ILE A 372 15.78 34.02 -18.75
CA ILE A 372 14.97 32.81 -18.84
C ILE A 372 13.49 33.19 -18.94
N TYR A 373 12.81 32.66 -19.96
CA TYR A 373 11.37 32.76 -20.18
C TYR A 373 10.94 31.84 -21.35
N THR A 374 9.63 31.71 -21.55
CA THR A 374 9.09 30.95 -22.68
C THR A 374 9.09 31.82 -23.95
N GLY A 375 9.92 31.48 -24.93
CA GLY A 375 10.09 32.28 -26.15
C GLY A 375 8.79 32.55 -26.91
N HIS A 376 8.68 33.73 -27.51
CA HIS A 376 7.51 34.15 -28.32
C HIS A 376 6.16 34.16 -27.57
N THR A 377 6.18 34.22 -26.23
CA THR A 377 4.99 34.37 -25.37
C THR A 377 4.98 35.71 -24.62
N MET A 378 4.00 35.93 -23.75
CA MET A 378 3.89 37.10 -22.88
C MET A 378 4.41 36.84 -21.45
N THR A 379 5.11 35.74 -21.22
CA THR A 379 5.68 35.38 -19.91
C THR A 379 6.74 36.40 -19.48
N SER A 380 6.86 36.66 -18.16
CA SER A 380 7.89 37.55 -17.63
C SER A 380 9.29 36.93 -17.75
N GLN A 381 10.32 37.76 -17.68
CA GLN A 381 11.71 37.33 -17.80
C GLN A 381 12.40 37.34 -16.44
N ILE A 382 13.21 36.32 -16.17
CA ILE A 382 14.09 36.27 -14.99
C ILE A 382 15.56 36.18 -15.42
N VAL A 383 16.45 36.80 -14.67
CA VAL A 383 17.88 36.85 -15.01
C VAL A 383 18.53 35.47 -14.78
N PHE A 384 19.25 34.96 -15.78
CA PHE A 384 19.90 33.63 -15.74
C PHE A 384 20.84 33.49 -14.53
N ARG A 385 21.65 34.51 -14.26
CA ARG A 385 22.59 34.54 -13.12
C ARG A 385 21.87 34.26 -11.79
N SER A 386 20.75 34.94 -11.56
CA SER A 386 19.96 34.79 -10.33
C SER A 386 19.40 33.38 -10.17
N VAL A 387 19.01 32.75 -11.27
CA VAL A 387 18.56 31.34 -11.29
C VAL A 387 19.71 30.40 -10.94
N ILE A 388 20.90 30.59 -11.52
CA ILE A 388 22.08 29.76 -11.19
C ILE A 388 22.51 29.93 -9.72
N ASP A 389 22.44 31.14 -9.16
CA ASP A 389 22.69 31.38 -7.73
C ASP A 389 21.72 30.59 -6.83
N ILE A 390 20.46 30.51 -7.22
CA ILE A 390 19.42 29.79 -6.48
C ILE A 390 19.59 28.28 -6.62
N ILE A 391 19.90 27.80 -7.83
CA ILE A 391 20.26 26.40 -8.05
C ILE A 391 21.47 26.04 -7.19
N ASN A 392 22.52 26.86 -7.15
CA ASN A 392 23.70 26.62 -6.33
C ASN A 392 23.36 26.42 -4.84
N LYS A 393 22.42 27.23 -4.34
CA LYS A 393 21.95 27.21 -2.95
C LYS A 393 21.08 25.99 -2.62
N TYR A 394 20.19 25.58 -3.52
CA TYR A 394 19.17 24.57 -3.24
C TYR A 394 19.40 23.21 -3.92
N ALA A 395 20.36 23.10 -4.85
CA ALA A 395 20.60 21.88 -5.62
C ALA A 395 20.69 20.64 -4.74
N PHE A 396 21.38 20.72 -3.60
CA PHE A 396 21.58 19.60 -2.68
C PHE A 396 20.89 19.76 -1.34
N PHE A 397 19.85 20.61 -1.25
CA PHE A 397 19.14 20.86 0.01
C PHE A 397 18.30 19.66 0.46
N ALA A 398 17.50 19.09 -0.45
CA ALA A 398 16.62 17.96 -0.15
C ALA A 398 17.26 16.59 -0.46
N SER A 399 18.33 16.57 -1.26
CA SER A 399 18.95 15.34 -1.76
C SER A 399 20.41 15.59 -2.14
N GLU A 400 21.31 14.68 -1.78
CA GLU A 400 22.73 14.74 -2.14
C GLU A 400 23.03 14.22 -3.56
N TYR A 401 22.04 13.56 -4.18
CA TYR A 401 22.18 12.93 -5.49
C TYR A 401 22.22 13.95 -6.63
N PRO A 402 22.79 13.59 -7.80
CA PRO A 402 23.06 14.53 -8.87
C PRO A 402 21.83 15.32 -9.34
N LEU A 403 22.08 16.54 -9.82
CA LEU A 403 21.07 17.40 -10.44
C LEU A 403 21.37 17.55 -11.94
N ILE A 404 20.37 17.34 -12.79
CA ILE A 404 20.46 17.55 -14.24
C ILE A 404 19.87 18.93 -14.57
N LEU A 405 20.65 19.78 -15.24
CA LEU A 405 20.18 21.04 -15.82
C LEU A 405 19.95 20.83 -17.31
N CYS A 406 18.68 20.85 -17.72
CA CYS A 406 18.28 20.80 -19.11
C CYS A 406 18.31 22.22 -19.68
N LEU A 407 19.33 22.54 -20.48
CA LEU A 407 19.50 23.85 -21.11
C LEU A 407 18.88 23.85 -22.51
N GLU A 408 17.82 24.62 -22.68
CA GLU A 408 17.29 25.01 -23.99
C GLU A 408 17.92 26.37 -24.35
N ASN A 409 18.86 26.36 -25.31
CA ASN A 409 19.72 27.52 -25.57
C ASN A 409 19.32 28.22 -26.87
N HIS A 410 18.92 29.49 -26.75
CA HIS A 410 18.56 30.39 -27.86
C HIS A 410 19.46 31.64 -27.91
N CYS A 411 20.53 31.70 -27.11
CA CYS A 411 21.39 32.88 -26.98
C CYS A 411 22.40 33.03 -28.12
N SER A 412 22.74 34.27 -28.47
CA SER A 412 23.92 34.58 -29.28
C SER A 412 25.21 34.01 -28.66
N ILE A 413 26.24 33.77 -29.50
CA ILE A 413 27.57 33.30 -29.04
C ILE A 413 28.14 34.20 -27.92
N LYS A 414 27.89 35.50 -28.00
CA LYS A 414 28.33 36.47 -26.98
C LYS A 414 27.72 36.17 -25.61
N GLN A 415 26.40 35.95 -25.55
CA GLN A 415 25.71 35.65 -24.28
C GLN A 415 25.88 34.20 -23.84
N GLN A 416 26.10 33.24 -24.76
CA GLN A 416 26.52 31.88 -24.38
C GLN A 416 27.82 31.88 -23.57
N LYS A 417 28.80 32.73 -23.92
CA LYS A 417 30.03 32.90 -23.13
C LYS A 417 29.74 33.46 -21.73
N VAL A 418 28.77 34.35 -21.59
CA VAL A 418 28.32 34.88 -20.30
C VAL A 418 27.66 33.77 -19.47
N MET A 419 26.81 32.93 -20.07
CA MET A 419 26.22 31.77 -19.40
C MET A 419 27.31 30.84 -18.84
N VAL A 420 28.34 30.54 -19.64
CA VAL A 420 29.48 29.71 -19.21
C VAL A 420 30.22 30.35 -18.04
N GLN A 421 30.48 31.66 -18.11
CA GLN A 421 31.13 32.39 -17.02
C GLN A 421 30.33 32.31 -15.72
N HIS A 422 29.02 32.54 -15.77
CA HIS A 422 28.13 32.44 -14.61
C HIS A 422 28.11 31.02 -14.05
N MET A 423 27.92 30.00 -14.89
CA MET A 423 27.92 28.60 -14.46
C MET A 423 29.25 28.20 -13.80
N LYS A 424 30.39 28.45 -14.46
CA LYS A 424 31.71 28.11 -13.91
C LYS A 424 32.00 28.86 -12.60
N LYS A 425 31.66 30.14 -12.53
CA LYS A 425 31.92 30.99 -11.35
C LYS A 425 31.05 30.61 -10.16
N ILE A 426 29.77 30.34 -10.38
CA ILE A 426 28.78 30.15 -9.30
C ILE A 426 28.74 28.68 -8.86
N LEU A 427 28.72 27.73 -9.81
CA LEU A 427 28.60 26.32 -9.50
C LEU A 427 29.96 25.68 -9.20
N GLY A 428 31.05 26.20 -9.75
CA GLY A 428 32.42 25.76 -9.46
C GLY A 428 32.58 24.25 -9.60
N ASP A 429 33.14 23.63 -8.57
CA ASP A 429 33.40 22.18 -8.52
C ASP A 429 32.13 21.31 -8.54
N LYS A 430 30.94 21.88 -8.33
CA LYS A 430 29.69 21.12 -8.47
C LYS A 430 29.45 20.71 -9.92
N LEU A 431 29.99 21.43 -10.92
CA LEU A 431 29.83 21.07 -12.33
C LEU A 431 30.61 19.80 -12.69
N TYR A 432 29.93 18.85 -13.33
CA TYR A 432 30.55 17.63 -13.80
C TYR A 432 31.01 17.76 -15.26
N THR A 433 32.33 17.77 -15.47
CA THR A 433 32.96 17.99 -16.79
C THR A 433 33.84 16.81 -17.25
N THR A 434 33.88 15.71 -16.50
CA THR A 434 34.66 14.51 -16.85
C THR A 434 34.13 13.88 -18.14
N SER A 435 35.04 13.62 -19.08
CA SER A 435 34.68 12.99 -20.36
C SER A 435 34.20 11.54 -20.16
N PRO A 436 33.22 11.07 -20.95
CA PRO A 436 32.75 9.70 -20.87
C PRO A 436 33.84 8.69 -21.24
N ASN A 437 33.88 7.56 -20.53
CA ASN A 437 34.78 6.46 -20.83
C ASN A 437 34.25 5.60 -21.99
N MET A 438 35.02 5.45 -23.07
CA MET A 438 34.60 4.70 -24.25
C MET A 438 34.50 3.18 -24.01
N GLU A 439 35.12 2.67 -22.95
CA GLU A 439 35.12 1.24 -22.59
C GLU A 439 33.88 0.83 -21.79
N GLU A 440 33.18 1.81 -21.20
CA GLU A 440 31.97 1.56 -20.43
C GLU A 440 30.73 1.44 -21.32
N SER A 441 29.72 0.77 -20.77
CA SER A 441 28.43 0.57 -21.45
C SER A 441 27.31 1.40 -20.86
N TYR A 442 27.52 2.03 -19.71
CA TYR A 442 26.50 2.63 -18.86
C TYR A 442 26.98 3.94 -18.24
N LEU A 443 26.02 4.80 -17.88
CA LEU A 443 26.29 6.01 -17.10
C LEU A 443 26.73 5.67 -15.67
N PRO A 444 27.55 6.54 -15.03
CA PRO A 444 27.87 6.40 -13.61
C PRO A 444 26.62 6.37 -12.74
N SER A 445 26.74 5.77 -11.56
CA SER A 445 25.62 5.68 -10.62
C SER A 445 25.30 7.01 -9.94
N PRO A 446 24.06 7.20 -9.43
CA PRO A 446 23.74 8.36 -8.60
C PRO A 446 24.69 8.53 -7.41
N ASP A 447 25.14 7.42 -6.78
CA ASP A 447 26.07 7.45 -5.66
C ASP A 447 27.44 8.03 -6.03
N VAL A 448 27.99 7.67 -7.21
CA VAL A 448 29.26 8.23 -7.71
C VAL A 448 29.15 9.71 -8.05
N LEU A 449 27.95 10.15 -8.46
CA LEU A 449 27.68 11.52 -8.91
C LEU A 449 27.11 12.43 -7.79
N LYS A 450 27.20 12.02 -6.53
CA LYS A 450 26.76 12.85 -5.38
C LYS A 450 27.41 14.23 -5.40
N GLY A 451 26.59 15.25 -5.13
CA GLY A 451 27.01 16.66 -5.12
C GLY A 451 27.36 17.23 -6.49
N ARG A 452 27.05 16.52 -7.59
CA ARG A 452 27.37 16.95 -8.96
C ARG A 452 26.15 17.47 -9.73
N ILE A 453 26.40 18.46 -10.58
CA ILE A 453 25.45 19.08 -11.49
C ILE A 453 25.87 18.70 -12.92
N LEU A 454 24.97 18.00 -13.61
CA LEU A 454 25.14 17.56 -14.99
C LEU A 454 24.46 18.56 -15.93
N ILE A 455 25.12 18.92 -17.03
CA ILE A 455 24.53 19.78 -18.06
C ILE A 455 24.03 18.91 -19.22
N LYS A 456 22.70 18.90 -19.43
CA LYS A 456 22.08 18.34 -20.63
C LYS A 456 21.90 19.45 -21.66
N ALA A 457 22.69 19.40 -22.72
CA ALA A 457 22.58 20.33 -23.86
C ALA A 457 23.17 19.70 -25.13
N LYS A 458 23.08 20.43 -26.25
CA LYS A 458 23.73 20.08 -27.52
C LYS A 458 25.26 20.19 -27.37
N LYS A 459 26.01 19.36 -28.10
CA LYS A 459 27.49 19.34 -28.08
C LYS A 459 28.05 19.37 -29.50
N LEU A 460 29.09 20.17 -29.74
CA LEU A 460 29.82 20.20 -31.01
C LEU A 460 30.44 18.83 -31.33
N SER A 461 30.54 18.52 -32.63
CA SER A 461 31.28 17.35 -33.11
C SER A 461 32.75 17.43 -32.70
N SER A 462 33.36 16.28 -32.39
CA SER A 462 34.80 16.18 -32.11
C SER A 462 35.68 16.60 -33.30
N SER A 463 35.12 16.66 -34.52
CA SER A 463 35.78 17.17 -35.71
C SER A 463 35.80 18.69 -35.84
N CYS A 464 35.13 19.43 -34.95
CA CYS A 464 35.11 20.89 -34.97
C CYS A 464 36.40 21.46 -34.37
N SER A 465 37.27 22.03 -35.21
CA SER A 465 38.52 22.68 -34.80
C SER A 465 38.38 24.15 -34.43
N GLY A 466 37.23 24.77 -34.72
CA GLY A 466 36.92 26.17 -34.44
C GLY A 466 36.53 26.48 -32.99
N VAL A 467 36.41 27.77 -32.67
CA VAL A 467 35.94 28.27 -31.35
C VAL A 467 34.40 28.23 -31.25
N GLU A 468 33.73 28.03 -32.39
CA GLU A 468 32.28 27.91 -32.55
C GLU A 468 31.97 26.94 -33.71
N GLY A 469 30.76 26.41 -33.75
CA GLY A 469 30.30 25.57 -34.84
C GLY A 469 28.78 25.40 -34.87
N ASP A 470 28.27 24.91 -35.99
CA ASP A 470 26.83 24.68 -36.16
C ASP A 470 26.38 23.41 -35.46
N VAL A 471 25.28 23.50 -34.74
CA VAL A 471 24.49 22.36 -34.27
C VAL A 471 23.09 22.41 -34.87
N THR A 472 22.51 21.25 -35.10
CA THR A 472 21.14 21.09 -35.57
C THR A 472 20.15 21.48 -34.48
N ASP A 473 19.05 22.11 -34.89
CA ASP A 473 17.92 22.38 -34.03
C ASP A 473 17.04 21.13 -33.96
N GLU A 474 17.24 20.35 -32.90
CA GLU A 474 16.68 19.00 -32.74
C GLU A 474 15.48 18.99 -31.77
N ASP A 475 14.92 20.16 -31.48
CA ASP A 475 13.75 20.24 -30.60
C ASP A 475 12.47 19.87 -31.35
N GLU A 476 12.01 18.63 -31.15
CA GLU A 476 10.79 18.10 -31.76
C GLU A 476 9.53 18.92 -31.42
N GLY A 477 9.53 19.69 -30.31
CA GLY A 477 8.44 20.61 -29.96
C GLY A 477 8.32 21.80 -30.91
N ALA A 478 9.45 22.30 -31.42
CA ALA A 478 9.49 23.37 -32.41
C ALA A 478 8.96 22.91 -33.79
N GLU A 479 9.22 21.65 -34.17
CA GLU A 479 8.72 21.08 -35.43
C GLU A 479 7.20 20.95 -35.46
N MET A 480 6.56 20.53 -34.35
CA MET A 480 5.10 20.40 -34.28
C MET A 480 4.38 21.76 -34.33
N SER A 481 4.96 22.77 -33.69
CA SER A 481 4.48 24.16 -33.73
C SER A 481 4.54 24.77 -35.14
N GLN A 482 5.55 24.41 -35.93
CA GLN A 482 5.69 24.85 -37.32
C GLN A 482 4.73 24.16 -38.30
N ARG A 483 4.36 22.90 -38.05
CA ARG A 483 3.37 22.18 -38.89
C ARG A 483 1.97 22.78 -38.77
N MET A 484 1.60 23.29 -37.61
CA MET A 484 0.30 23.92 -37.34
C MET A 484 0.16 25.32 -37.96
N GLY A 485 1.27 26.02 -38.24
CA GLY A 485 1.26 27.32 -38.93
C GLY A 485 1.10 27.25 -40.46
N LYS A 486 1.08 26.05 -41.04
CA LYS A 486 0.97 25.80 -42.49
C LYS A 486 -0.15 24.81 -42.80
N GLU A 487 -1.37 25.12 -42.41
CA GLU A 487 -2.54 24.46 -43.00
C GLU A 487 -2.69 24.95 -44.45
N ASN A 488 -2.64 24.02 -45.41
CA ASN A 488 -2.69 24.17 -46.87
C ASN A 488 -1.36 24.28 -47.63
N VAL A 489 -0.48 23.26 -47.58
CA VAL A 489 0.24 22.76 -48.78
C VAL A 489 0.66 21.29 -48.53
N GLU A 490 0.16 20.34 -49.31
CA GLU A 490 0.79 19.03 -49.48
C GLU A 490 2.12 19.21 -50.25
N GLN A 491 3.27 19.13 -49.56
CA GLN A 491 4.59 18.99 -50.20
C GLN A 491 5.48 18.00 -49.43
N PRO A 492 6.35 17.24 -50.12
CA PRO A 492 7.14 16.18 -49.52
C PRO A 492 8.34 16.71 -48.70
N ASN A 493 8.67 15.97 -47.65
CA ASN A 493 9.92 15.95 -46.86
C ASN A 493 11.09 16.80 -47.39
N ASN A 494 11.19 18.06 -46.94
CA ASN A 494 12.47 18.77 -46.72
C ASN A 494 12.18 20.16 -46.10
N VAL A 495 11.84 20.18 -44.81
CA VAL A 495 11.97 21.41 -44.02
C VAL A 495 13.46 21.55 -43.70
N PRO A 496 14.14 22.66 -44.04
CA PRO A 496 15.55 22.84 -43.72
C PRO A 496 15.73 22.79 -42.21
N VAL A 497 16.54 21.85 -41.73
CA VAL A 497 16.88 21.74 -40.30
C VAL A 497 17.53 23.05 -39.87
N LYS A 498 16.87 23.79 -39.00
CA LYS A 498 17.37 25.06 -38.47
C LYS A 498 18.71 24.76 -37.80
N ARG A 499 19.75 25.53 -38.13
CA ARG A 499 21.07 25.40 -37.51
C ARG A 499 21.29 26.60 -36.63
N PHE A 500 21.93 26.38 -35.49
CA PHE A 500 22.27 27.42 -34.54
C PHE A 500 23.74 27.28 -34.16
N GLN A 501 24.41 28.42 -33.94
CA GLN A 501 25.81 28.44 -33.59
C GLN A 501 26.01 28.18 -32.09
N LEU A 502 26.84 27.18 -31.77
CA LEU A 502 27.21 26.83 -30.41
C LEU A 502 28.67 27.19 -30.14
N CYS A 503 28.94 27.89 -29.04
CA CYS A 503 30.31 28.19 -28.64
C CYS A 503 30.98 26.95 -28.02
N LYS A 504 32.28 26.78 -28.29
CA LYS A 504 33.05 25.63 -27.81
C LYS A 504 33.06 25.51 -26.28
N GLU A 505 33.16 26.63 -25.58
CA GLU A 505 33.20 26.66 -24.12
C GLU A 505 31.92 26.12 -23.47
N LEU A 506 30.74 26.38 -24.06
CA LEU A 506 29.47 25.84 -23.60
C LEU A 506 29.35 24.35 -23.94
N SER A 507 29.77 23.97 -25.14
CA SER A 507 29.84 22.57 -25.58
C SER A 507 30.76 21.71 -24.69
N GLU A 508 31.82 22.27 -24.13
CA GLU A 508 32.74 21.59 -23.22
C GLU A 508 32.13 21.29 -21.84
N LEU A 509 31.12 22.05 -21.40
CA LEU A 509 30.39 21.77 -20.16
C LEU A 509 29.51 20.52 -20.25
N VAL A 510 29.14 20.10 -21.47
CA VAL A 510 28.32 18.89 -21.71
C VAL A 510 29.22 17.66 -21.71
N SER A 511 29.13 16.86 -20.66
CA SER A 511 29.95 15.66 -20.45
C SER A 511 29.18 14.38 -20.80
N ILE A 512 28.28 13.96 -19.91
CA ILE A 512 27.60 12.65 -19.95
C ILE A 512 26.10 12.72 -20.28
N CYS A 513 25.58 13.91 -20.59
CA CYS A 513 24.19 14.14 -20.97
C CYS A 513 24.09 14.86 -22.32
N LYS A 514 24.77 14.34 -23.35
CA LYS A 514 24.76 14.94 -24.69
C LYS A 514 23.38 14.76 -25.33
N SER A 515 22.70 15.86 -25.66
CA SER A 515 21.44 15.79 -26.40
C SER A 515 21.67 15.36 -27.84
N VAL A 516 20.89 14.38 -28.32
CA VAL A 516 20.87 13.94 -29.73
C VAL A 516 19.43 13.67 -30.19
N GLN A 517 19.19 13.81 -31.49
CA GLN A 517 17.92 13.46 -32.11
C GLN A 517 17.70 11.93 -32.12
N PHE A 518 16.51 11.50 -31.71
CA PHE A 518 16.10 10.11 -31.87
C PHE A 518 15.78 9.82 -33.34
N LYS A 519 16.22 8.66 -33.84
CA LYS A 519 15.92 8.21 -35.21
C LYS A 519 14.96 7.02 -35.17
N GLU A 520 15.46 5.91 -34.64
CA GLU A 520 14.72 4.67 -34.46
C GLU A 520 15.43 3.82 -33.40
N PHE A 521 14.70 2.88 -32.80
CA PHE A 521 15.25 2.00 -31.77
C PHE A 521 16.43 1.17 -32.30
N GLN A 522 16.31 0.61 -33.51
CA GLN A 522 17.33 -0.26 -34.10
C GLN A 522 18.67 0.45 -34.34
N VAL A 523 18.63 1.67 -34.90
CA VAL A 523 19.83 2.53 -35.05
C VAL A 523 20.41 2.89 -33.69
N SER A 524 19.57 3.19 -32.71
CA SER A 524 20.03 3.57 -31.37
C SER A 524 20.78 2.42 -30.70
N PHE A 525 20.27 1.18 -30.76
CA PHE A 525 20.94 0.00 -30.20
C PHE A 525 22.32 -0.26 -30.80
N GLN A 526 22.55 0.14 -32.05
CA GLN A 526 23.81 -0.10 -32.77
C GLN A 526 24.81 1.05 -32.61
N ALA A 527 24.33 2.30 -32.64
CA ALA A 527 25.18 3.47 -32.82
C ALA A 527 25.15 4.47 -31.65
N GLN A 528 24.04 4.56 -30.90
CA GLN A 528 23.91 5.53 -29.82
C GLN A 528 24.88 5.21 -28.68
N LYS A 529 25.50 6.25 -28.12
CA LYS A 529 26.40 6.13 -26.99
C LYS A 529 25.64 6.26 -25.67
N TYR A 530 26.11 5.59 -24.62
CA TYR A 530 25.39 5.55 -23.34
C TYR A 530 25.27 6.94 -22.66
N TRP A 531 26.12 7.89 -23.03
CA TRP A 531 26.10 9.28 -22.58
C TRP A 531 25.25 10.21 -23.46
N GLU A 532 24.58 9.68 -24.47
CA GLU A 532 23.66 10.41 -25.33
C GLU A 532 22.22 10.25 -24.85
N VAL A 533 21.49 11.36 -24.80
CA VAL A 533 20.14 11.47 -24.25
C VAL A 533 19.20 11.94 -25.36
N CYS A 534 18.10 11.23 -25.54
CA CYS A 534 17.03 11.63 -26.47
C CYS A 534 15.88 12.28 -25.69
N SER A 535 15.29 13.34 -26.25
CA SER A 535 14.10 14.00 -25.71
C SER A 535 12.93 13.77 -26.66
N PHE A 536 11.77 13.41 -26.12
CA PHE A 536 10.56 13.08 -26.85
C PHE A 536 9.43 13.97 -26.36
N ASN A 537 8.70 14.61 -27.28
CA ASN A 537 7.44 15.25 -26.91
C ASN A 537 6.41 14.17 -26.51
N GLU A 538 5.40 14.53 -25.70
CA GLU A 538 4.43 13.54 -25.20
C GLU A 538 3.70 12.78 -26.32
N VAL A 539 3.46 13.42 -27.48
CA VAL A 539 2.71 12.84 -28.60
C VAL A 539 3.53 11.71 -29.25
N LEU A 540 4.82 11.96 -29.52
CA LEU A 540 5.72 10.98 -30.09
C LEU A 540 6.07 9.88 -29.08
N ALA A 541 6.33 10.24 -27.83
CA ALA A 541 6.56 9.27 -26.76
C ALA A 541 5.36 8.32 -26.59
N SER A 542 4.14 8.87 -26.63
CA SER A 542 2.90 8.07 -26.56
C SER A 542 2.74 7.14 -27.75
N LYS A 543 3.13 7.59 -28.96
CA LYS A 543 3.15 6.74 -30.14
C LYS A 543 4.06 5.52 -29.92
N TYR A 544 5.30 5.72 -29.48
CA TYR A 544 6.23 4.61 -29.21
C TYR A 544 5.81 3.72 -28.04
N ALA A 545 5.25 4.29 -26.98
CA ALA A 545 4.72 3.54 -25.85
C ALA A 545 3.56 2.61 -26.25
N ASN A 546 2.81 2.95 -27.29
CA ASN A 546 1.70 2.14 -27.80
C ASN A 546 2.13 1.16 -28.91
N GLU A 547 2.90 1.62 -29.89
CA GLU A 547 3.30 0.83 -31.06
C GLU A 547 4.48 -0.12 -30.76
N ASN A 548 5.45 0.32 -29.95
CA ASN A 548 6.71 -0.40 -29.67
C ASN A 548 7.07 -0.45 -28.16
N PRO A 549 6.15 -0.87 -27.27
CA PRO A 549 6.37 -0.81 -25.81
C PRO A 549 7.60 -1.60 -25.34
N GLY A 550 7.85 -2.79 -25.91
CA GLY A 550 8.98 -3.63 -25.53
C GLY A 550 10.34 -3.05 -25.95
N ASP A 551 10.41 -2.46 -27.15
CA ASP A 551 11.64 -1.82 -27.63
C ASP A 551 11.96 -0.56 -26.80
N PHE A 552 10.92 0.19 -26.40
CA PHE A 552 11.11 1.38 -25.58
C PHE A 552 11.62 1.02 -24.17
N VAL A 553 11.06 -0.03 -23.55
CA VAL A 553 11.60 -0.58 -22.30
C VAL A 553 13.06 -0.98 -22.47
N ASN A 554 13.39 -1.69 -23.54
CA ASN A 554 14.75 -2.17 -23.79
C ASN A 554 15.74 -1.03 -24.06
N TYR A 555 15.31 0.00 -24.79
CA TYR A 555 16.06 1.24 -25.02
C TYR A 555 16.46 1.89 -23.70
N ASN A 556 15.49 2.01 -22.79
CA ASN A 556 15.68 2.67 -21.50
C ASN A 556 16.53 1.86 -20.50
N LYS A 557 16.89 0.59 -20.78
CA LYS A 557 17.89 -0.12 -19.95
C LYS A 557 19.24 0.59 -19.98
N ARG A 558 19.64 1.09 -21.16
CA ARG A 558 20.97 1.66 -21.40
C ARG A 558 20.98 3.17 -21.54
N PHE A 559 19.98 3.73 -22.21
CA PHE A 559 19.94 5.15 -22.56
C PHE A 559 18.95 5.91 -21.69
N LEU A 560 19.20 7.20 -21.48
CA LEU A 560 18.25 8.10 -20.84
C LEU A 560 17.26 8.63 -21.89
N ALA A 561 15.98 8.56 -21.57
CA ALA A 561 14.90 9.21 -22.29
C ALA A 561 14.30 10.33 -21.43
N ARG A 562 14.21 11.54 -22.02
CA ARG A 562 13.41 12.63 -21.49
C ARG A 562 12.08 12.70 -22.20
N VAL A 563 10.98 12.71 -21.47
CA VAL A 563 9.63 12.98 -22.00
C VAL A 563 9.14 14.28 -21.42
N PHE A 564 8.52 15.14 -22.23
CA PHE A 564 7.99 16.43 -21.80
C PHE A 564 6.61 16.74 -22.41
N PRO A 565 5.78 17.57 -21.75
CA PRO A 565 4.43 17.89 -22.18
C PRO A 565 4.38 18.59 -23.55
N SER A 566 3.27 18.44 -24.29
CA SER A 566 3.08 19.15 -25.56
C SER A 566 2.93 20.66 -25.31
N PRO A 567 3.48 21.51 -26.20
CA PRO A 567 3.19 22.94 -26.20
C PRO A 567 1.68 23.29 -26.31
N MET A 568 0.84 22.34 -26.74
CA MET A 568 -0.62 22.52 -26.80
C MET A 568 -1.28 22.60 -25.41
N ARG A 569 -0.57 22.20 -24.34
CA ARG A 569 -1.04 22.31 -22.94
C ARG A 569 -0.79 23.71 -22.39
N ILE A 570 -1.46 24.69 -23.00
CA ILE A 570 -1.30 26.12 -22.67
C ILE A 570 -1.62 26.37 -21.19
N ASP A 571 -2.56 25.62 -20.62
CA ASP A 571 -2.96 25.66 -19.21
C ASP A 571 -1.95 25.03 -18.24
N SER A 572 -0.78 24.62 -18.72
CA SER A 572 0.22 23.87 -17.93
C SER A 572 -0.31 22.55 -17.38
N SER A 573 -1.35 21.94 -17.98
CA SER A 573 -1.80 20.59 -17.60
C SER A 573 -0.66 19.57 -17.74
N ASN A 574 -0.79 18.46 -17.03
CA ASN A 574 0.23 17.42 -16.99
C ASN A 574 -0.20 16.18 -17.78
N MET A 575 0.79 15.52 -18.39
CA MET A 575 0.64 14.18 -18.94
C MET A 575 0.59 13.13 -17.81
N ASN A 576 0.06 11.94 -18.08
CA ASN A 576 0.10 10.87 -17.09
C ASN A 576 1.53 10.30 -17.02
N PRO A 577 2.26 10.43 -15.89
CA PRO A 577 3.63 9.98 -15.83
C PRO A 577 3.76 8.46 -15.92
N GLN A 578 2.73 7.72 -15.47
CA GLN A 578 2.72 6.26 -15.48
C GLN A 578 2.79 5.69 -16.91
N ASP A 579 2.27 6.41 -17.92
CA ASP A 579 2.32 5.98 -19.31
C ASP A 579 3.74 5.89 -19.87
N PHE A 580 4.67 6.62 -19.27
CA PHE A 580 6.08 6.63 -19.67
C PHE A 580 6.97 5.86 -18.68
N TRP A 581 6.65 5.89 -17.38
CA TRP A 581 7.36 5.05 -16.39
C TRP A 581 7.21 3.58 -16.67
N LYS A 582 6.04 3.10 -17.14
CA LYS A 582 5.87 1.70 -17.59
C LYS A 582 6.77 1.31 -18.77
N CYS A 583 7.19 2.28 -19.58
CA CYS A 583 8.18 2.10 -20.64
C CYS A 583 9.62 2.31 -20.16
N GLY A 584 9.84 2.61 -18.89
CA GLY A 584 11.16 2.81 -18.30
C GLY A 584 11.76 4.20 -18.51
N CYS A 585 11.02 5.15 -19.06
CA CYS A 585 11.52 6.51 -19.25
C CYS A 585 11.90 7.12 -17.90
N GLN A 586 13.12 7.66 -17.81
CA GLN A 586 13.71 8.10 -16.55
C GLN A 586 13.32 9.55 -16.22
N ILE A 587 13.37 10.43 -17.21
CA ILE A 587 13.17 11.88 -17.03
C ILE A 587 11.80 12.24 -17.60
N VAL A 588 10.74 11.94 -16.84
CA VAL A 588 9.35 12.27 -17.20
C VAL A 588 9.03 13.62 -16.58
N ALA A 589 9.18 14.69 -17.36
CA ALA A 589 9.14 16.06 -16.89
C ALA A 589 7.70 16.57 -16.70
N MET A 590 7.41 17.14 -15.54
CA MET A 590 6.07 17.58 -15.13
C MET A 590 6.04 19.10 -14.88
N ASN A 591 4.90 19.74 -15.12
CA ASN A 591 4.61 21.12 -14.73
C ASN A 591 4.28 21.17 -13.23
N PHE A 592 5.26 21.51 -12.38
CA PHE A 592 5.19 21.46 -10.91
C PHE A 592 4.20 22.47 -10.29
N GLN A 593 3.87 23.51 -11.03
CA GLN A 593 2.92 24.53 -10.61
C GLN A 593 1.47 24.04 -10.66
N THR A 594 1.18 23.01 -11.45
CA THR A 594 -0.18 22.52 -11.70
C THR A 594 -0.52 21.36 -10.75
N PRO A 595 -1.39 21.57 -9.74
CA PRO A 595 -1.81 20.51 -8.85
C PRO A 595 -2.80 19.54 -9.52
N GLY A 596 -3.12 18.45 -8.84
CA GLY A 596 -4.08 17.43 -9.29
C GLY A 596 -3.46 16.07 -9.53
N LEU A 597 -4.28 15.14 -10.05
CA LEU A 597 -3.96 13.70 -10.13
C LEU A 597 -2.55 13.40 -10.64
N MET A 598 -2.13 13.99 -11.76
CA MET A 598 -0.82 13.68 -12.34
C MET A 598 0.34 14.12 -11.46
N MET A 599 0.19 15.23 -10.73
CA MET A 599 1.18 15.69 -9.77
C MET A 599 1.09 14.90 -8.45
N ASP A 600 -0.10 14.47 -8.04
CA ASP A 600 -0.30 13.56 -6.91
C ASP A 600 0.47 12.24 -7.12
N LEU A 601 0.39 11.68 -8.34
CA LEU A 601 1.16 10.50 -8.75
C LEU A 601 2.67 10.76 -8.72
N ASN A 602 3.13 11.91 -9.24
CA ASN A 602 4.54 12.29 -9.18
C ASN A 602 5.07 12.41 -7.76
N ILE A 603 4.37 13.16 -6.91
CA ILE A 603 4.75 13.35 -5.51
C ILE A 603 4.67 12.03 -4.76
N GLY A 604 3.60 11.24 -4.93
CA GLY A 604 3.43 9.92 -4.32
C GLY A 604 4.57 8.98 -4.69
N TRP A 605 4.91 8.89 -5.98
CA TRP A 605 5.98 8.04 -6.48
C TRP A 605 7.34 8.40 -5.89
N PHE A 606 7.70 9.69 -5.87
CA PHE A 606 9.02 10.12 -5.42
C PHE A 606 9.16 10.29 -3.91
N ARG A 607 8.09 10.18 -3.12
CA ARG A 607 8.18 10.12 -1.65
C ARG A 607 8.98 8.91 -1.16
N GLN A 608 9.00 7.82 -1.92
CA GLN A 608 9.79 6.64 -1.57
C GLN A 608 11.28 6.92 -1.66
N ASN A 609 12.09 6.03 -1.08
CA ASN A 609 13.55 6.14 -1.09
C ASN A 609 14.07 7.48 -0.51
N GLY A 610 13.43 7.95 0.56
CA GLY A 610 13.83 9.14 1.29
C GLY A 610 13.59 10.46 0.58
N ASN A 611 12.62 10.52 -0.34
CA ASN A 611 12.33 11.71 -1.15
C ASN A 611 13.56 12.25 -1.88
N CYS A 612 14.51 11.38 -2.22
CA CYS A 612 15.80 11.80 -2.75
C CYS A 612 15.75 12.15 -4.26
N GLY A 613 14.59 11.93 -4.90
CA GLY A 613 14.34 12.21 -6.31
C GLY A 613 14.82 11.15 -7.29
N TYR A 614 15.35 10.03 -6.79
CA TYR A 614 15.74 8.86 -7.57
C TYR A 614 15.05 7.62 -7.02
N VAL A 615 14.37 6.87 -7.90
CA VAL A 615 13.72 5.61 -7.56
C VAL A 615 14.24 4.52 -8.50
N LEU A 616 14.81 3.47 -7.94
CA LEU A 616 15.32 2.34 -8.71
C LEU A 616 14.18 1.63 -9.42
N ARG A 617 14.34 1.39 -10.73
CA ARG A 617 13.33 0.69 -11.52
C ARG A 617 13.26 -0.80 -11.17
N PRO A 618 12.12 -1.47 -11.41
CA PRO A 618 12.00 -2.91 -11.24
C PRO A 618 13.09 -3.69 -11.97
N ALA A 619 13.53 -4.82 -11.41
CA ALA A 619 14.61 -5.63 -11.98
C ALA A 619 14.34 -6.03 -13.45
N ILE A 620 13.09 -6.35 -13.76
CA ILE A 620 12.64 -6.71 -15.11
C ILE A 620 12.85 -5.59 -16.16
N MET A 621 13.01 -4.34 -15.71
CA MET A 621 13.27 -3.16 -16.55
C MET A 621 14.75 -2.74 -16.56
N ARG A 622 15.63 -3.52 -15.93
CA ARG A 622 17.07 -3.22 -15.81
C ARG A 622 17.93 -4.35 -16.37
N GLU A 623 17.57 -5.59 -16.09
CA GLU A 623 18.36 -6.76 -16.49
C GLU A 623 18.36 -6.94 -18.01
N GLU A 624 19.51 -7.16 -18.63
CA GLU A 624 19.59 -7.30 -20.09
C GLU A 624 18.80 -8.51 -20.62
N VAL A 625 18.77 -9.61 -19.85
CA VAL A 625 18.13 -10.88 -20.22
C VAL A 625 16.60 -10.90 -20.05
N SER A 626 16.01 -9.88 -19.42
CA SER A 626 14.57 -9.81 -19.21
C SER A 626 13.84 -9.27 -20.45
N PHE A 627 12.69 -9.86 -20.77
CA PHE A 627 11.75 -9.31 -21.75
C PHE A 627 10.49 -8.85 -21.02
N PHE A 628 10.18 -7.55 -21.13
CA PHE A 628 8.99 -6.95 -20.56
C PHE A 628 8.35 -6.03 -21.60
N SER A 629 7.03 -6.16 -21.75
CA SER A 629 6.21 -5.24 -22.52
C SER A 629 5.27 -4.50 -21.59
N ALA A 630 5.32 -3.18 -21.65
CA ALA A 630 4.54 -2.29 -20.78
C ALA A 630 3.01 -2.46 -20.90
N ASN A 631 2.53 -3.00 -22.02
CA ASN A 631 1.11 -3.19 -22.32
C ASN A 631 0.65 -4.66 -22.12
N THR A 632 1.44 -5.47 -21.42
CA THR A 632 1.06 -6.85 -21.07
C THR A 632 -0.25 -6.85 -20.27
N LYS A 633 -1.23 -7.65 -20.72
CA LYS A 633 -2.54 -7.81 -20.05
C LYS A 633 -2.60 -9.06 -19.16
N ASP A 634 -1.64 -9.94 -19.29
CA ASP A 634 -1.51 -11.19 -18.55
C ASP A 634 -0.46 -11.05 -17.43
N SER A 635 -0.25 -12.13 -16.67
CA SER A 635 0.76 -12.10 -15.61
C SER A 635 2.18 -11.90 -16.15
N VAL A 636 2.96 -11.06 -15.48
CA VAL A 636 4.34 -10.77 -15.85
C VAL A 636 5.24 -11.99 -15.52
N PRO A 637 6.03 -12.52 -16.48
CA PRO A 637 6.95 -13.61 -16.22
C PRO A 637 7.98 -13.27 -15.14
N GLY A 638 8.21 -14.19 -14.20
CA GLY A 638 9.17 -14.02 -13.11
C GLY A 638 8.67 -13.18 -11.92
N VAL A 639 7.51 -12.54 -12.04
CA VAL A 639 6.88 -11.76 -10.96
C VAL A 639 5.68 -12.53 -10.41
N SER A 640 5.52 -12.52 -9.09
CA SER A 640 4.34 -13.11 -8.42
C SER A 640 3.31 -12.02 -8.16
N PRO A 641 2.12 -12.08 -8.78
CA PRO A 641 1.01 -11.20 -8.46
C PRO A 641 0.66 -11.30 -6.99
N GLN A 642 0.24 -10.16 -6.45
CA GLN A 642 -0.21 -10.00 -5.08
C GLN A 642 -1.68 -9.57 -5.09
N LEU A 643 -2.42 -9.98 -4.07
CA LEU A 643 -3.79 -9.57 -3.83
C LEU A 643 -3.78 -8.55 -2.70
N LEU A 644 -4.22 -7.35 -3.02
CA LEU A 644 -4.40 -6.23 -2.11
C LEU A 644 -5.85 -6.19 -1.64
N HIS A 645 -6.06 -6.35 -0.35
CA HIS A 645 -7.35 -6.17 0.30
C HIS A 645 -7.33 -4.89 1.13
N ILE A 646 -8.21 -3.96 0.81
CA ILE A 646 -8.35 -2.68 1.51
C ILE A 646 -9.77 -2.58 2.06
N LYS A 647 -9.89 -2.44 3.38
CA LYS A 647 -11.15 -2.10 4.03
C LYS A 647 -11.13 -0.63 4.44
N ILE A 648 -12.03 0.17 3.89
CA ILE A 648 -12.26 1.55 4.32
C ILE A 648 -13.25 1.51 5.49
N ILE A 649 -12.77 1.76 6.70
CA ILE A 649 -13.56 1.60 7.93
C ILE A 649 -14.30 2.91 8.23
N SER A 650 -13.55 3.99 8.44
CA SER A 650 -14.13 5.29 8.79
C SER A 650 -13.26 6.47 8.35
N GLY A 651 -13.84 7.66 8.33
CA GLY A 651 -13.16 8.93 8.15
C GLY A 651 -13.19 9.79 9.40
N GLN A 652 -12.34 10.81 9.46
CA GLN A 652 -12.31 11.79 10.54
C GLN A 652 -12.14 13.19 9.95
N ASN A 653 -12.92 14.15 10.48
CA ASN A 653 -12.68 15.59 10.34
C ASN A 653 -12.52 16.11 8.91
N PHE A 654 -13.35 15.64 7.98
CA PHE A 654 -13.30 16.12 6.61
C PHE A 654 -13.66 17.61 6.55
N PRO A 655 -12.79 18.44 5.95
CA PRO A 655 -13.09 19.85 5.75
C PRO A 655 -14.19 19.99 4.71
N LYS A 656 -14.94 21.09 4.79
CA LYS A 656 -15.84 21.46 3.70
C LYS A 656 -15.01 21.84 2.47
N PRO A 657 -15.38 21.40 1.26
CA PRO A 657 -14.69 21.82 0.05
C PRO A 657 -14.67 23.35 -0.11
N LYS A 658 -13.66 23.85 -0.83
CA LYS A 658 -13.53 25.29 -1.10
C LYS A 658 -14.41 25.64 -2.31
N GLY A 659 -15.59 26.20 -2.06
CA GLY A 659 -16.51 26.58 -3.14
C GLY A 659 -17.98 26.40 -2.78
N SER A 660 -18.28 25.57 -1.78
CA SER A 660 -19.63 25.29 -1.30
C SER A 660 -20.26 26.57 -0.72
N GLY A 661 -21.00 27.29 -1.56
CA GLY A 661 -21.52 28.64 -1.30
C GLY A 661 -22.79 28.67 -0.45
N ALA A 662 -23.41 27.52 -0.16
CA ALA A 662 -24.64 27.46 0.61
C ALA A 662 -24.34 27.38 2.13
N LYS A 663 -24.78 28.39 2.88
CA LYS A 663 -24.86 28.31 4.35
C LYS A 663 -25.76 27.14 4.74
N GLY A 664 -25.19 26.04 5.21
CA GLY A 664 -25.94 24.92 5.80
C GLY A 664 -25.57 23.55 5.28
N ASP A 665 -24.87 23.43 4.14
CA ASP A 665 -24.51 22.11 3.61
C ASP A 665 -23.52 21.38 4.50
N VAL A 666 -23.89 20.16 4.82
CA VAL A 666 -23.06 19.20 5.53
C VAL A 666 -22.47 18.28 4.48
N VAL A 667 -21.19 17.96 4.62
CA VAL A 667 -20.48 17.08 3.69
C VAL A 667 -21.15 15.70 3.68
N ASP A 668 -21.38 15.18 2.49
CA ASP A 668 -21.85 13.84 2.15
C ASP A 668 -20.66 13.04 1.58
N PRO A 669 -19.70 12.61 2.41
CA PRO A 669 -18.45 12.06 1.89
C PRO A 669 -18.60 10.64 1.35
N TYR A 670 -17.78 10.34 0.36
CA TYR A 670 -17.48 8.98 -0.09
C TYR A 670 -15.99 8.86 -0.51
N VAL A 671 -15.49 7.62 -0.60
CA VAL A 671 -14.07 7.34 -0.84
C VAL A 671 -13.86 6.51 -2.09
N TYR A 672 -13.00 6.99 -3.00
CA TYR A 672 -12.41 6.18 -4.08
C TYR A 672 -11.08 5.56 -3.64
N VAL A 673 -10.88 4.31 -4.05
CA VAL A 673 -9.58 3.64 -4.03
C VAL A 673 -9.21 3.32 -5.48
N GLU A 674 -8.17 3.97 -5.96
CA GLU A 674 -7.66 3.85 -7.32
C GLU A 674 -6.29 3.15 -7.31
N ILE A 675 -6.10 2.21 -8.23
CA ILE A 675 -4.83 1.54 -8.49
C ILE A 675 -4.27 2.09 -9.81
N HIS A 676 -3.05 2.62 -9.75
CA HIS A 676 -2.32 3.15 -10.91
C HIS A 676 -1.08 2.30 -11.13
N GLY A 677 -0.85 1.82 -12.35
CA GLY A 677 0.27 0.91 -12.61
C GLY A 677 0.39 0.52 -14.08
N ILE A 678 0.73 -0.74 -14.36
CA ILE A 678 0.56 -1.30 -15.70
C ILE A 678 -0.93 -1.46 -16.01
N PRO A 679 -1.35 -1.52 -17.30
CA PRO A 679 -2.76 -1.67 -17.65
C PRO A 679 -3.48 -2.87 -17.03
N ALA A 680 -2.75 -3.93 -16.68
CA ALA A 680 -3.30 -5.11 -16.00
C ALA A 680 -3.65 -4.87 -14.51
N ASP A 681 -3.07 -3.83 -13.90
CA ASP A 681 -3.23 -3.51 -12.48
C ASP A 681 -4.21 -2.34 -12.26
N CYS A 682 -4.41 -1.50 -13.27
CA CYS A 682 -5.29 -0.33 -13.17
C CYS A 682 -6.73 -0.73 -12.84
N ALA A 683 -7.25 -0.20 -11.73
CA ALA A 683 -8.60 -0.47 -11.24
C ALA A 683 -9.08 0.68 -10.34
N GLU A 684 -10.38 0.87 -10.23
CA GLU A 684 -10.98 1.84 -9.32
C GLU A 684 -12.23 1.23 -8.66
N GLN A 685 -12.42 1.48 -7.36
CA GLN A 685 -13.63 1.13 -6.63
C GLN A 685 -13.99 2.27 -5.68
N ARG A 686 -15.28 2.42 -5.37
CA ARG A 686 -15.78 3.46 -4.45
C ARG A 686 -16.67 2.92 -3.35
N THR A 687 -16.66 3.58 -2.21
CA THR A 687 -17.63 3.37 -1.14
C THR A 687 -18.98 4.00 -1.52
N LYS A 688 -20.01 3.68 -0.76
CA LYS A 688 -21.26 4.42 -0.71
C LYS A 688 -21.05 5.78 -0.03
N THR A 689 -21.95 6.70 -0.36
CA THR A 689 -22.05 8.01 0.27
C THR A 689 -22.59 7.89 1.68
N VAL A 690 -21.93 8.55 2.62
CA VAL A 690 -22.42 8.73 3.98
C VAL A 690 -23.09 10.10 4.07
N HIS A 691 -24.41 10.13 4.25
CA HIS A 691 -25.14 11.39 4.26
C HIS A 691 -24.93 12.20 5.55
N GLN A 692 -24.71 13.50 5.38
CA GLN A 692 -24.65 14.56 6.38
C GLN A 692 -23.68 14.28 7.53
N ASN A 693 -22.51 13.72 7.23
CA ASN A 693 -21.51 13.39 8.25
C ASN A 693 -20.07 13.50 7.73
N GLY A 694 -19.51 14.71 7.75
CA GLY A 694 -18.07 14.94 7.51
C GLY A 694 -17.18 14.76 8.75
N ASP A 695 -17.74 14.70 9.96
CA ASP A 695 -16.92 14.67 11.18
C ASP A 695 -16.37 13.27 11.51
N ALA A 696 -17.21 12.24 11.39
CA ALA A 696 -16.85 10.86 11.68
C ALA A 696 -17.70 9.88 10.82
N PRO A 697 -17.59 9.92 9.49
CA PRO A 697 -18.30 8.97 8.62
C PRO A 697 -17.80 7.54 8.83
N ILE A 698 -18.72 6.59 8.90
CA ILE A 698 -18.41 5.15 8.90
C ILE A 698 -18.79 4.61 7.52
N PHE A 699 -17.81 4.01 6.82
CA PHE A 699 -17.99 3.42 5.50
C PHE A 699 -18.18 1.91 5.61
N ASP A 700 -17.24 1.25 6.31
CA ASP A 700 -17.18 -0.20 6.53
C ASP A 700 -17.33 -1.03 5.24
N GLU A 701 -16.54 -0.70 4.21
CA GLU A 701 -16.55 -1.38 2.92
C GLU A 701 -15.17 -1.93 2.54
N SER A 702 -15.15 -3.14 1.97
CA SER A 702 -13.93 -3.87 1.60
C SER A 702 -13.78 -4.00 0.09
N PHE A 703 -12.56 -3.79 -0.40
CA PHE A 703 -12.19 -3.88 -1.81
C PHE A 703 -11.01 -4.84 -1.99
N GLU A 704 -11.04 -5.61 -3.08
CA GLU A 704 -9.94 -6.51 -3.49
C GLU A 704 -9.39 -6.11 -4.85
N PHE A 705 -8.07 -6.05 -4.97
CA PHE A 705 -7.35 -5.72 -6.20
C PHE A 705 -6.23 -6.73 -6.46
N GLN A 706 -6.13 -7.24 -7.67
CA GLN A 706 -5.01 -8.10 -8.09
C GLN A 706 -3.92 -7.23 -8.73
N ILE A 707 -2.74 -7.23 -8.13
CA ILE A 707 -1.57 -6.44 -8.54
C ILE A 707 -0.54 -7.38 -9.16
N ASN A 708 -0.33 -7.29 -10.47
CA ASN A 708 0.56 -8.16 -11.23
C ASN A 708 2.01 -7.67 -11.23
N LEU A 709 2.26 -6.36 -11.12
CA LEU A 709 3.60 -5.78 -10.96
C LEU A 709 3.65 -4.79 -9.78
N PRO A 710 3.72 -5.29 -8.52
CA PRO A 710 3.78 -4.46 -7.30
C PRO A 710 4.79 -3.32 -7.34
N GLU A 711 6.01 -3.59 -7.83
CA GLU A 711 7.11 -2.61 -7.92
C GLU A 711 6.81 -1.41 -8.85
N LEU A 712 5.72 -1.44 -9.63
CA LEU A 712 5.30 -0.37 -10.53
C LEU A 712 3.86 0.12 -10.25
N ALA A 713 3.25 -0.31 -9.14
CA ALA A 713 1.90 0.05 -8.76
C ALA A 713 1.86 1.13 -7.66
N MET A 714 0.82 1.96 -7.68
CA MET A 714 0.47 2.95 -6.66
C MET A 714 -0.99 2.79 -6.28
N VAL A 715 -1.30 3.08 -5.01
CA VAL A 715 -2.66 3.16 -4.49
C VAL A 715 -2.95 4.63 -4.17
N ARG A 716 -4.09 5.12 -4.64
CA ARG A 716 -4.57 6.47 -4.39
C ARG A 716 -5.94 6.43 -3.71
N PHE A 717 -6.02 7.05 -2.55
CA PHE A 717 -7.25 7.28 -1.80
C PHE A 717 -7.76 8.68 -2.11
N VAL A 718 -9.04 8.82 -2.44
CA VAL A 718 -9.66 10.13 -2.73
C VAL A 718 -10.95 10.24 -1.97
N VAL A 719 -11.13 11.35 -1.27
CA VAL A 719 -12.38 11.66 -0.57
C VAL A 719 -13.05 12.81 -1.32
N LEU A 720 -14.30 12.60 -1.68
CA LEU A 720 -15.13 13.54 -2.41
C LEU A 720 -16.44 13.77 -1.64
N ASP A 721 -17.04 14.94 -1.85
CA ASP A 721 -18.38 15.31 -1.39
C ASP A 721 -19.39 15.02 -2.51
N ASP A 722 -20.41 14.20 -2.23
CA ASP A 722 -21.48 13.83 -3.18
C ASP A 722 -22.50 14.98 -3.30
N ASP A 723 -22.16 16.00 -4.08
CA ASP A 723 -23.00 17.18 -4.30
C ASP A 723 -23.86 17.03 -5.59
N TYR A 724 -25.05 17.63 -5.57
CA TYR A 724 -26.03 17.56 -6.66
C TYR A 724 -25.50 18.17 -7.98
N ILE A 725 -24.55 19.10 -7.91
CA ILE A 725 -23.91 19.76 -9.07
C ILE A 725 -22.45 19.33 -9.19
N GLY A 726 -22.21 18.02 -9.09
CA GLY A 726 -20.91 17.41 -9.34
C GLY A 726 -20.02 17.36 -8.10
N ASP A 727 -19.28 16.27 -8.00
CA ASP A 727 -18.60 15.90 -6.76
C ASP A 727 -17.44 16.86 -6.44
N GLU A 728 -17.42 17.39 -5.23
CA GLU A 728 -16.39 18.35 -4.80
C GLU A 728 -15.21 17.63 -4.13
N PHE A 729 -13.99 18.07 -4.44
CA PHE A 729 -12.78 17.47 -3.87
C PHE A 729 -12.56 17.88 -2.41
N ILE A 730 -12.39 16.89 -1.52
CA ILE A 730 -12.06 17.11 -0.11
C ILE A 730 -10.56 16.89 0.12
N GLY A 731 -10.04 15.71 -0.24
CA GLY A 731 -8.65 15.35 0.00
C GLY A 731 -8.23 14.04 -0.65
N GLN A 732 -6.92 13.83 -0.78
CA GLN A 732 -6.35 12.60 -1.33
C GLN A 732 -5.09 12.14 -0.60
N TYR A 733 -4.73 10.87 -0.78
CA TYR A 733 -3.41 10.37 -0.44
C TYR A 733 -2.96 9.31 -1.44
N THR A 734 -1.77 9.52 -2.04
CA THR A 734 -1.18 8.61 -3.03
C THR A 734 0.09 7.98 -2.48
N ILE A 735 0.20 6.65 -2.60
CA ILE A 735 1.28 5.86 -2.01
C ILE A 735 1.74 4.73 -2.97
N PRO A 736 3.05 4.53 -3.18
CA PRO A 736 3.56 3.37 -3.90
C PRO A 736 3.22 2.08 -3.17
N PHE A 737 2.90 1.02 -3.91
CA PHE A 737 2.48 -0.26 -3.35
C PHE A 737 3.52 -0.81 -2.36
N GLU A 738 4.81 -0.76 -2.72
CA GLU A 738 5.92 -1.22 -1.88
C GLU A 738 6.10 -0.42 -0.58
N CYS A 739 5.46 0.75 -0.44
CA CYS A 739 5.51 1.58 0.76
C CYS A 739 4.31 1.35 1.71
N LEU A 740 3.37 0.47 1.35
CA LEU A 740 2.18 0.16 2.16
C LEU A 740 2.54 -0.71 3.35
N GLN A 741 2.13 -0.29 4.54
CA GLN A 741 2.10 -1.17 5.71
C GLN A 741 0.75 -1.90 5.81
N THR A 742 0.80 -3.16 6.26
CA THR A 742 -0.39 -3.98 6.55
C THR A 742 -0.99 -3.70 7.93
N GLY A 743 -2.22 -4.16 8.15
CA GLY A 743 -2.96 -3.98 9.40
C GLY A 743 -3.85 -2.75 9.42
N TYR A 744 -4.27 -2.34 10.62
CA TYR A 744 -5.10 -1.16 10.83
C TYR A 744 -4.24 0.11 10.79
N ARG A 745 -4.46 0.95 9.79
CA ARG A 745 -3.64 2.12 9.48
C ARG A 745 -4.47 3.38 9.35
N HIS A 746 -3.86 4.51 9.71
CA HIS A 746 -4.38 5.83 9.38
C HIS A 746 -3.76 6.37 8.09
N VAL A 747 -4.61 6.93 7.23
CA VAL A 747 -4.22 7.60 5.98
C VAL A 747 -4.44 9.10 6.16
N PRO A 748 -3.39 9.90 6.42
CA PRO A 748 -3.53 11.35 6.55
C PRO A 748 -3.86 11.96 5.18
N LEU A 749 -4.94 12.73 5.09
CA LEU A 749 -5.38 13.30 3.82
C LEU A 749 -4.60 14.57 3.48
N GLN A 750 -4.48 14.82 2.18
CA GLN A 750 -3.81 15.98 1.63
C GLN A 750 -4.77 16.78 0.74
N SER A 751 -4.60 18.10 0.74
CA SER A 751 -5.31 19.01 -0.14
C SER A 751 -4.91 18.78 -1.60
N LEU A 752 -5.60 19.44 -2.52
CA LEU A 752 -5.28 19.42 -3.94
C LEU A 752 -3.83 19.88 -4.24
N THR A 753 -3.29 20.79 -3.41
CA THR A 753 -1.91 21.29 -3.55
C THR A 753 -0.86 20.41 -2.86
N GLY A 754 -1.27 19.31 -2.23
CA GLY A 754 -0.41 18.37 -1.52
C GLY A 754 -0.12 18.73 -0.05
N GLU A 755 -0.81 19.73 0.52
CA GLU A 755 -0.67 20.11 1.93
C GLU A 755 -1.44 19.14 2.83
N VAL A 756 -0.86 18.73 3.95
CA VAL A 756 -1.54 17.83 4.90
C VAL A 756 -2.73 18.55 5.54
N LEU A 757 -3.91 17.93 5.47
CA LEU A 757 -5.12 18.43 6.10
C LEU A 757 -5.09 18.09 7.59
N ALA A 758 -5.15 19.11 8.44
CA ALA A 758 -5.04 18.94 9.89
C ALA A 758 -6.19 18.07 10.43
N HIS A 759 -5.85 17.00 11.14
CA HIS A 759 -6.76 16.03 11.75
C HIS A 759 -7.67 15.26 10.77
N ALA A 760 -7.58 15.48 9.46
CA ALA A 760 -8.38 14.77 8.48
C ALA A 760 -7.68 13.47 8.04
N SER A 761 -8.29 12.33 8.33
CA SER A 761 -7.73 11.03 7.97
C SER A 761 -8.79 9.99 7.65
N LEU A 762 -8.36 8.93 6.96
CA LEU A 762 -9.10 7.68 6.87
C LEU A 762 -8.52 6.67 7.86
N PHE A 763 -9.37 5.83 8.43
CA PHE A 763 -8.99 4.62 9.14
C PHE A 763 -9.28 3.42 8.23
N VAL A 764 -8.25 2.67 7.89
CA VAL A 764 -8.31 1.57 6.92
C VAL A 764 -7.67 0.32 7.49
N HIS A 765 -8.05 -0.84 6.97
CA HIS A 765 -7.32 -2.08 7.20
C HIS A 765 -6.75 -2.59 5.87
N VAL A 766 -5.43 -2.84 5.84
CA VAL A 766 -4.69 -3.26 4.65
C VAL A 766 -4.17 -4.67 4.84
N ALA A 767 -4.45 -5.56 3.89
CA ALA A 767 -3.86 -6.90 3.87
C ALA A 767 -3.33 -7.22 2.46
N ILE A 768 -2.12 -7.76 2.41
CA ILE A 768 -1.45 -8.11 1.15
C ILE A 768 -1.14 -9.61 1.19
N THR A 769 -1.57 -10.35 0.16
CA THR A 769 -1.34 -11.80 0.09
C THR A 769 -0.83 -12.23 -1.28
N ASN A 770 0.06 -13.21 -1.33
CA ASN A 770 0.55 -13.81 -2.58
C ASN A 770 -0.49 -14.81 -3.14
N ARG A 771 -1.71 -14.37 -3.48
CA ARG A 771 -2.73 -15.26 -4.05
C ARG A 771 -2.63 -15.33 -5.57
N ARG A 772 -2.34 -16.54 -6.09
CA ARG A 772 -2.77 -16.97 -7.44
C ARG A 772 -3.77 -18.14 -7.45
N GLY A 773 -4.33 -18.52 -6.30
CA GLY A 773 -5.33 -19.60 -6.23
C GLY A 773 -6.17 -19.51 -4.97
N GLY A 774 -7.48 -19.31 -5.14
CA GLY A 774 -8.45 -19.38 -4.04
C GLY A 774 -9.74 -18.57 -4.21
N GLY A 775 -9.82 -17.66 -5.20
CA GLY A 775 -11.07 -17.03 -5.61
C GLY A 775 -11.61 -17.72 -6.86
N LYS A 776 -12.92 -18.03 -6.92
CA LYS A 776 -13.52 -18.43 -8.20
C LYS A 776 -13.43 -17.22 -9.15
N PRO A 777 -13.02 -17.41 -10.42
CA PRO A 777 -13.03 -16.34 -11.40
C PRO A 777 -14.44 -15.76 -11.51
N HIS A 778 -14.54 -14.43 -11.51
CA HIS A 778 -15.79 -13.71 -11.76
C HIS A 778 -16.34 -14.20 -13.12
N LYS A 779 -17.45 -14.95 -13.08
CA LYS A 779 -18.09 -15.45 -14.29
C LYS A 779 -18.75 -14.26 -15.00
N ARG A 780 -18.14 -13.77 -16.07
CA ARG A 780 -18.96 -13.17 -17.14
C ARG A 780 -19.93 -14.25 -17.62
N GLY A 781 -21.21 -13.88 -17.68
CA GLY A 781 -22.31 -14.82 -17.88
C GLY A 781 -22.09 -15.76 -19.06
N LEU A 782 -22.27 -17.05 -18.80
CA LEU A 782 -23.14 -17.99 -19.53
C LEU A 782 -22.90 -19.39 -18.97
N SER A 783 -24.00 -20.10 -18.73
CA SER A 783 -24.04 -21.45 -18.18
C SER A 783 -23.34 -22.43 -19.11
N VAL A 784 -22.22 -23.02 -18.67
CA VAL A 784 -21.66 -24.23 -19.26
C VAL A 784 -21.27 -25.20 -18.14
N ARG A 785 -21.74 -26.45 -18.29
CA ARG A 785 -21.51 -27.58 -17.39
C ARG A 785 -20.02 -27.75 -17.07
N LYS A 786 -19.72 -28.02 -15.79
CA LYS A 786 -18.38 -28.31 -15.26
C LYS A 786 -17.74 -29.50 -16.01
N GLY A 787 -16.83 -29.22 -16.94
CA GLY A 787 -15.75 -30.14 -17.30
C GLY A 787 -14.59 -29.99 -16.31
N LYS A 788 -13.90 -31.08 -15.99
CA LYS A 788 -12.62 -31.10 -15.25
C LYS A 788 -11.65 -30.14 -15.98
N LYS A 789 -11.31 -28.99 -15.38
CA LYS A 789 -10.28 -28.11 -15.95
C LYS A 789 -8.95 -28.87 -15.93
N SER A 790 -8.30 -29.00 -17.09
CA SER A 790 -6.91 -29.43 -17.18
C SER A 790 -6.02 -28.40 -16.48
N ARG A 791 -5.02 -28.84 -15.70
CA ARG A 791 -4.01 -27.94 -15.12
C ARG A 791 -3.24 -27.25 -16.25
N GLU A 792 -3.10 -25.92 -16.16
CA GLU A 792 -2.33 -25.12 -17.11
C GLU A 792 -0.88 -25.02 -16.62
N TYR A 793 0.06 -25.56 -17.40
CA TYR A 793 1.49 -25.49 -17.10
C TYR A 793 2.16 -24.45 -17.99
N ALA A 794 3.19 -23.77 -17.48
CA ALA A 794 4.01 -22.87 -18.27
C ALA A 794 4.62 -23.62 -19.47
N SER A 795 4.44 -23.10 -20.68
CA SER A 795 5.03 -23.66 -21.90
C SER A 795 6.43 -23.08 -22.11
N LEU A 796 7.39 -23.95 -22.42
CA LEU A 796 8.72 -23.53 -22.83
C LEU A 796 8.66 -22.99 -24.26
N ARG A 797 9.25 -21.80 -24.49
CA ARG A 797 9.34 -21.21 -25.83
C ARG A 797 10.46 -21.88 -26.60
N THR A 798 10.17 -22.41 -27.79
CA THR A 798 11.20 -22.94 -28.70
C THR A 798 12.10 -21.80 -29.17
N LEU A 799 13.39 -21.90 -28.89
CA LEU A 799 14.39 -20.90 -29.26
C LEU A 799 15.02 -21.19 -30.64
N TRP A 800 14.62 -22.29 -31.29
CA TRP A 800 15.12 -22.75 -32.60
C TRP A 800 16.61 -23.10 -32.58
N ILE A 801 17.13 -23.38 -31.40
CA ILE A 801 18.49 -23.83 -31.16
C ILE A 801 18.36 -25.23 -30.57
N LYS A 802 18.52 -26.27 -31.40
CA LYS A 802 18.23 -27.67 -31.04
C LYS A 802 18.85 -28.09 -29.70
N THR A 803 20.11 -27.74 -29.46
CA THR A 803 20.83 -28.07 -28.23
C THR A 803 20.23 -27.42 -26.99
N VAL A 804 19.83 -26.15 -27.09
CA VAL A 804 19.18 -25.41 -26.00
C VAL A 804 17.76 -25.94 -25.77
N ASP A 805 17.00 -26.17 -26.83
CA ASP A 805 15.65 -26.71 -26.78
C ASP A 805 15.60 -28.12 -26.15
N GLU A 806 16.57 -28.99 -26.44
CA GLU A 806 16.69 -30.32 -25.82
C GLU A 806 17.00 -30.24 -24.31
N VAL A 807 17.87 -29.32 -23.89
CA VAL A 807 18.17 -29.10 -22.46
C VAL A 807 16.94 -28.63 -21.71
N PHE A 808 16.18 -27.67 -22.27
CA PHE A 808 14.94 -27.18 -21.64
C PHE A 808 13.83 -28.23 -21.63
N LYS A 809 13.74 -29.10 -22.65
CA LYS A 809 12.79 -30.21 -22.68
C LYS A 809 12.99 -31.18 -21.50
N ASN A 810 14.23 -31.42 -21.09
CA ASN A 810 14.54 -32.24 -19.92
C ASN A 810 14.20 -31.56 -18.58
N ALA A 811 14.05 -30.23 -18.55
CA ALA A 811 13.63 -29.47 -17.36
C ALA A 811 12.09 -29.42 -17.19
N GLN A 812 11.32 -29.86 -18.19
CA GLN A 812 9.86 -29.76 -18.16
C GLN A 812 9.19 -30.60 -17.05
N PRO A 813 9.58 -31.88 -16.80
CA PRO A 813 9.00 -32.66 -15.70
C PRO A 813 9.22 -32.07 -14.29
N PRO A 814 10.44 -31.69 -13.87
CA PRO A 814 10.64 -31.11 -12.53
C PRO A 814 9.95 -29.74 -12.35
N ILE A 815 9.83 -28.92 -13.41
CA ILE A 815 9.05 -27.67 -13.36
C ILE A 815 7.56 -27.96 -13.12
N ARG A 816 7.04 -29.02 -13.76
CA ARG A 816 5.67 -29.48 -13.59
C ARG A 816 5.43 -29.97 -12.16
N ASP A 817 6.32 -30.80 -11.62
CA ASP A 817 6.21 -31.33 -10.26
C ASP A 817 6.30 -30.21 -9.21
N ALA A 818 7.20 -29.23 -9.39
CA ALA A 818 7.29 -28.05 -8.54
C ALA A 818 6.01 -27.18 -8.60
N THR A 819 5.40 -27.05 -9.78
CA THR A 819 4.14 -26.32 -9.95
C THR A 819 2.99 -27.03 -9.23
N ASP A 820 2.89 -28.35 -9.37
CA ASP A 820 1.89 -29.19 -8.69
C ASP A 820 2.04 -29.12 -7.17
N LEU A 821 3.27 -29.20 -6.65
CA LEU A 821 3.55 -29.09 -5.21
C LEU A 821 3.13 -27.72 -4.66
N ARG A 822 3.46 -26.64 -5.38
CA ARG A 822 3.07 -25.27 -4.99
C ARG A 822 1.55 -25.11 -4.96
N GLU A 823 0.84 -25.62 -5.96
CA GLU A 823 -0.62 -25.55 -6.03
C GLU A 823 -1.29 -26.37 -4.92
N ASN A 824 -0.78 -27.58 -4.64
CA ASN A 824 -1.27 -28.42 -3.56
C ASN A 824 -1.07 -27.75 -2.18
N MET A 825 0.10 -27.15 -1.94
CA MET A 825 0.37 -26.38 -0.72
C MET A 825 -0.61 -25.22 -0.57
N GLN A 826 -0.84 -24.46 -1.64
CA GLN A 826 -1.77 -23.33 -1.62
C GLN A 826 -3.20 -23.78 -1.29
N ASN A 827 -3.65 -24.88 -1.89
CA ASN A 827 -4.97 -25.45 -1.61
C ASN A 827 -5.08 -25.92 -0.16
N ALA A 828 -4.05 -26.58 0.37
CA ALA A 828 -4.01 -27.01 1.78
C ALA A 828 -4.08 -25.82 2.74
N VAL A 829 -3.34 -24.74 2.46
CA VAL A 829 -3.40 -23.49 3.25
C VAL A 829 -4.81 -22.90 3.25
N VAL A 830 -5.48 -22.86 2.09
CA VAL A 830 -6.86 -22.37 2.00
C VAL A 830 -7.80 -23.26 2.83
N SER A 831 -7.74 -24.58 2.66
CA SER A 831 -8.54 -25.51 3.45
C SER A 831 -8.26 -25.41 4.96
N PHE A 832 -7.01 -25.14 5.36
CA PHE A 832 -6.66 -24.94 6.76
C PHE A 832 -7.31 -23.69 7.33
N LYS A 833 -7.18 -22.54 6.66
CA LYS A 833 -7.87 -21.29 7.04
C LYS A 833 -9.38 -21.49 7.18
N GLU A 834 -9.94 -22.22 6.22
CA GLU A 834 -11.36 -22.53 6.18
C GLU A 834 -11.84 -23.32 7.41
N LEU A 835 -11.10 -24.35 7.83
CA LEU A 835 -11.39 -25.16 9.00
C LEU A 835 -11.16 -24.40 10.32
N CYS A 836 -10.21 -23.46 10.33
CA CYS A 836 -10.00 -22.55 11.45
C CYS A 836 -11.19 -21.59 11.65
N GLY A 837 -12.08 -21.47 10.67
CA GLY A 837 -13.21 -20.54 10.72
C GLY A 837 -12.77 -19.10 10.46
N LEU A 838 -11.70 -18.91 9.69
CA LEU A 838 -11.19 -17.61 9.30
C LEU A 838 -11.37 -17.34 7.81
N SER A 839 -11.27 -16.05 7.46
CA SER A 839 -11.37 -15.61 6.08
C SER A 839 -10.16 -16.09 5.26
N SER A 840 -10.31 -15.97 3.95
CA SER A 840 -9.30 -16.37 2.97
C SER A 840 -7.99 -15.56 3.05
N VAL A 841 -8.10 -14.35 3.62
CA VAL A 841 -7.04 -13.35 3.78
C VAL A 841 -6.23 -13.58 5.06
N ALA A 842 -6.78 -14.30 6.04
CA ALA A 842 -6.14 -14.54 7.33
C ALA A 842 -4.76 -15.22 7.19
N ASN A 843 -3.78 -14.84 8.00
CA ASN A 843 -2.47 -15.47 8.02
C ASN A 843 -2.50 -16.79 8.85
N LEU A 844 -1.43 -17.60 8.75
CA LEU A 844 -1.35 -18.88 9.46
C LEU A 844 -1.29 -18.71 10.98
N MET A 845 -0.74 -17.59 11.47
CA MET A 845 -0.67 -17.31 12.90
C MET A 845 -2.06 -17.03 13.48
N GLN A 846 -2.87 -16.21 12.80
CA GLN A 846 -4.28 -16.00 13.13
C GLN A 846 -5.04 -17.34 13.16
N CYS A 847 -4.76 -18.24 12.21
CA CYS A 847 -5.35 -19.58 12.20
C CYS A 847 -4.99 -20.39 13.45
N MET A 848 -3.71 -20.40 13.82
CA MET A 848 -3.23 -21.09 15.01
C MET A 848 -3.84 -20.51 16.29
N LEU A 849 -3.89 -19.18 16.42
CA LEU A 849 -4.51 -18.50 17.56
C LEU A 849 -6.01 -18.81 17.66
N ALA A 850 -6.73 -18.80 16.53
CA ALA A 850 -8.16 -19.09 16.50
C ALA A 850 -8.51 -20.53 16.88
N VAL A 851 -7.63 -21.49 16.61
CA VAL A 851 -7.86 -22.91 16.88
C VAL A 851 -7.28 -23.37 18.21
N SER A 852 -6.30 -22.66 18.78
CA SER A 852 -5.66 -23.01 20.05
C SER A 852 -6.65 -23.37 21.18
N PRO A 853 -7.76 -22.62 21.40
CA PRO A 853 -8.75 -22.99 22.43
C PRO A 853 -9.46 -24.31 22.15
N ARG A 854 -9.60 -24.71 20.87
CA ARG A 854 -10.26 -25.96 20.46
C ARG A 854 -9.41 -27.20 20.72
N PHE A 855 -8.11 -27.02 21.00
CA PHE A 855 -7.21 -28.12 21.34
C PHE A 855 -7.30 -28.55 22.81
N LEU A 856 -8.13 -27.88 23.61
CA LEU A 856 -8.41 -28.23 24.99
C LEU A 856 -9.81 -28.85 25.11
N GLY A 857 -9.94 -29.91 25.92
CA GLY A 857 -11.22 -30.51 26.29
C GLY A 857 -11.95 -29.67 27.35
N SER A 858 -13.19 -30.06 27.68
CA SER A 858 -14.02 -29.39 28.71
C SER A 858 -13.34 -29.27 30.07
N ASP A 859 -12.42 -30.19 30.35
CA ASP A 859 -11.72 -30.32 31.63
C ASP A 859 -10.28 -29.78 31.53
N ASN A 860 -9.99 -28.95 30.52
CA ASN A 860 -8.66 -28.41 30.21
C ASN A 860 -7.59 -29.46 29.82
N THR A 861 -8.01 -30.67 29.45
CA THR A 861 -7.12 -31.73 28.97
C THR A 861 -6.72 -31.50 27.51
N PRO A 862 -5.44 -31.68 27.11
CA PRO A 862 -5.03 -31.46 25.72
C PRO A 862 -5.57 -32.58 24.82
N LEU A 863 -6.39 -32.19 23.84
CA LEU A 863 -6.93 -33.05 22.77
C LEU A 863 -5.97 -33.15 21.57
N VAL A 864 -5.11 -32.15 21.39
CA VAL A 864 -4.08 -32.11 20.34
C VAL A 864 -2.77 -31.66 20.97
N VAL A 865 -1.69 -32.36 20.64
CA VAL A 865 -0.34 -32.14 21.16
C VAL A 865 0.60 -31.75 20.03
N LEU A 866 1.43 -30.74 20.25
CA LEU A 866 2.44 -30.33 19.28
C LEU A 866 3.75 -31.03 19.57
N ASN A 867 4.18 -31.87 18.63
CA ASN A 867 5.46 -32.54 18.69
C ASN A 867 6.53 -31.65 18.04
N LEU A 868 7.51 -31.21 18.85
CA LEU A 868 8.62 -30.36 18.43
C LEU A 868 9.92 -31.14 18.20
N SER A 869 9.89 -32.48 18.24
CA SER A 869 11.09 -33.31 18.07
C SER A 869 11.61 -33.30 16.63
N GLU A 870 10.75 -33.02 15.66
CA GLU A 870 11.13 -32.92 14.26
C GLU A 870 11.52 -31.48 13.87
N GLN A 871 12.19 -31.34 12.71
CA GLN A 871 12.61 -30.03 12.20
C GLN A 871 11.43 -29.08 11.94
N TYR A 872 10.22 -29.61 11.83
CA TYR A 872 8.97 -28.86 11.71
C TYR A 872 7.94 -29.43 12.69
N PRO A 873 7.15 -28.60 13.39
CA PRO A 873 6.16 -29.08 14.35
C PRO A 873 5.10 -29.96 13.67
N THR A 874 4.75 -31.08 14.29
CA THR A 874 3.63 -31.95 13.87
C THR A 874 2.56 -31.99 14.96
N MET A 875 1.30 -32.24 14.57
CA MET A 875 0.17 -32.31 15.51
C MET A 875 -0.25 -33.76 15.76
N GLU A 876 -0.29 -34.16 17.03
CA GLU A 876 -0.70 -35.49 17.47
C GLU A 876 -2.06 -35.43 18.19
N LEU A 877 -3.00 -36.28 17.77
CA LEU A 877 -4.33 -36.36 18.40
C LEU A 877 -4.28 -37.20 19.69
N GLN A 878 -4.92 -36.71 20.75
CA GLN A 878 -5.05 -37.41 22.02
C GLN A 878 -6.50 -37.87 22.21
N GLY A 879 -6.70 -39.20 22.27
CA GLY A 879 -8.01 -39.79 22.53
C GLY A 879 -9.03 -39.62 21.39
N ILE A 880 -10.33 -39.69 21.74
CA ILE A 880 -11.42 -39.53 20.77
C ILE A 880 -11.71 -38.05 20.59
N VAL A 881 -11.31 -37.52 19.42
CA VAL A 881 -11.52 -36.12 19.07
C VAL A 881 -12.67 -35.94 18.06
N PRO A 882 -13.39 -34.81 18.10
CA PRO A 882 -14.37 -34.43 17.08
C PRO A 882 -13.78 -34.45 15.65
N GLU A 883 -14.61 -34.80 14.67
CA GLU A 883 -14.20 -34.94 13.26
C GLU A 883 -13.60 -33.65 12.68
N VAL A 884 -14.05 -32.49 13.16
CA VAL A 884 -13.51 -31.18 12.76
C VAL A 884 -12.03 -31.04 13.15
N LEU A 885 -11.63 -31.48 14.34
CA LEU A 885 -10.23 -31.42 14.79
C LEU A 885 -9.33 -32.37 14.00
N LYS A 886 -9.84 -33.57 13.64
CA LYS A 886 -9.09 -34.51 12.79
C LYS A 886 -8.76 -33.90 11.42
N LYS A 887 -9.73 -33.20 10.82
CA LYS A 887 -9.53 -32.50 9.55
C LYS A 887 -8.51 -31.36 9.66
N ILE A 888 -8.55 -30.60 10.76
CA ILE A 888 -7.58 -29.53 11.04
C ILE A 888 -6.17 -30.09 11.08
N VAL A 889 -5.92 -31.13 11.88
CA VAL A 889 -4.61 -31.78 12.00
C VAL A 889 -4.12 -32.31 10.65
N THR A 890 -4.96 -33.05 9.94
CA THR A 890 -4.62 -33.60 8.61
C THR A 890 -4.21 -32.50 7.62
N THR A 891 -4.93 -31.36 7.64
CA THR A 891 -4.64 -30.26 6.72
C THR A 891 -3.39 -29.48 7.13
N TYR A 892 -3.15 -29.32 8.44
CA TYR A 892 -1.92 -28.75 8.98
C TYR A 892 -0.69 -29.55 8.55
N ASP A 893 -0.75 -30.88 8.67
CA ASP A 893 0.36 -31.76 8.29
C ASP A 893 0.67 -31.65 6.78
N MET A 894 -0.35 -31.49 5.92
CA MET A 894 -0.15 -31.24 4.49
C MET A 894 0.57 -29.90 4.22
N VAL A 895 0.25 -28.85 5.00
CA VAL A 895 0.94 -27.55 4.91
C VAL A 895 2.40 -27.70 5.38
N SER A 896 2.62 -28.37 6.52
CA SER A 896 3.94 -28.59 7.12
C SER A 896 4.85 -29.42 6.19
N CYS A 897 4.37 -30.55 5.66
CA CYS A 897 5.12 -31.40 4.72
C CYS A 897 5.57 -30.62 3.46
N SER A 898 4.72 -29.74 2.95
CA SER A 898 5.04 -28.93 1.75
C SER A 898 6.11 -27.88 2.04
N LEU A 899 6.10 -27.29 3.25
CA LEU A 899 7.12 -26.35 3.72
C LEU A 899 8.48 -27.04 3.95
N CYS A 900 8.48 -28.28 4.45
CA CYS A 900 9.67 -29.11 4.61
C CYS A 900 10.43 -29.29 3.28
N PHE A 901 9.68 -29.60 2.21
CA PHE A 901 10.23 -29.84 0.88
C PHE A 901 10.93 -28.60 0.30
N ASN A 902 10.34 -27.41 0.49
CA ASN A 902 10.93 -26.14 0.08
C ASN A 902 12.17 -25.77 0.92
N GLY A 903 12.14 -26.02 2.24
CA GLY A 903 13.25 -25.70 3.14
C GLY A 903 14.48 -26.59 2.96
N ALA A 904 14.29 -27.87 2.60
CA ALA A 904 15.38 -28.76 2.20
C ALA A 904 16.06 -28.24 0.91
N TRP A 905 15.27 -27.81 -0.08
CA TRP A 905 15.72 -27.22 -1.34
C TRP A 905 16.63 -25.99 -1.15
N VAL A 906 16.28 -25.09 -0.23
CA VAL A 906 17.05 -23.87 0.08
C VAL A 906 18.33 -24.19 0.88
N ARG A 907 18.28 -25.15 1.81
CA ARG A 907 19.46 -25.56 2.61
C ARG A 907 20.51 -26.29 1.78
N GLU A 908 20.10 -27.11 0.82
CA GLU A 908 21.01 -27.78 -0.13
C GLU A 908 21.81 -26.74 -0.96
N ARG A 909 21.16 -25.63 -1.31
CA ARG A 909 21.77 -24.50 -2.03
C ARG A 909 22.76 -23.72 -1.16
N SER A 910 22.40 -23.46 0.10
CA SER A 910 23.24 -22.70 1.03
C SER A 910 24.49 -23.50 1.48
N LYS A 911 24.41 -24.84 1.57
CA LYS A 911 25.57 -25.70 1.88
C LYS A 911 26.63 -25.74 0.77
N ARG A 912 26.29 -25.44 -0.49
CA ARG A 912 27.25 -25.39 -1.62
C ARG A 912 27.94 -24.04 -1.80
N GLU A 913 27.43 -22.97 -1.20
CA GLU A 913 27.97 -21.60 -1.32
C GLU A 913 28.87 -21.20 -0.12
N GLY A 914 29.40 -22.20 0.60
CA GLY A 914 30.37 -22.02 1.66
C GLY A 914 31.76 -21.64 1.15
N GLN A 915 31.90 -20.44 0.58
CA GLN A 915 33.13 -19.60 0.52
C GLN A 915 32.82 -18.34 -0.30
N GLY A 916 32.20 -17.34 0.32
CA GLY A 916 31.98 -16.02 -0.30
C GLY A 916 30.75 -15.33 0.27
N GLN A 917 30.98 -14.29 1.05
CA GLN A 917 29.95 -13.50 1.73
C GLN A 917 29.07 -12.76 0.69
N VAL A 918 27.92 -13.32 0.34
CA VAL A 918 26.91 -12.67 -0.52
C VAL A 918 25.62 -12.45 0.28
N ARG A 919 25.23 -11.19 0.46
CA ARG A 919 23.92 -10.80 1.01
C ARG A 919 22.84 -11.08 -0.04
N VAL A 920 21.95 -12.04 0.25
CA VAL A 920 20.71 -12.24 -0.50
C VAL A 920 19.80 -11.03 -0.28
N HIS A 921 19.44 -10.33 -1.36
CA HIS A 921 18.41 -9.29 -1.38
C HIS A 921 17.35 -9.65 -2.43
N THR A 922 16.09 -9.40 -2.09
CA THR A 922 14.83 -9.56 -2.86
C THR A 922 14.16 -10.96 -2.86
N GLY A 923 12.86 -10.98 -2.56
CA GLY A 923 11.92 -12.05 -2.89
C GLY A 923 11.76 -13.23 -1.92
N GLU A 924 12.84 -13.88 -1.49
CA GLU A 924 12.74 -15.14 -0.71
C GLU A 924 12.64 -14.96 0.81
N ARG A 925 12.92 -13.75 1.33
CA ARG A 925 12.65 -13.42 2.74
C ARG A 925 11.17 -13.46 3.08
N ALA A 926 10.26 -13.28 2.11
CA ALA A 926 8.82 -13.37 2.35
C ALA A 926 8.34 -14.83 2.55
N VAL A 927 9.02 -15.80 1.93
CA VAL A 927 8.71 -17.24 2.12
C VAL A 927 9.33 -17.76 3.42
N LEU A 928 10.50 -17.24 3.81
CA LEU A 928 11.11 -17.54 5.10
C LEU A 928 10.46 -16.81 6.28
N GLY A 929 9.91 -15.60 6.06
CA GLY A 929 9.09 -14.87 7.03
C GLY A 929 7.73 -15.52 7.28
N ALA A 930 7.18 -16.20 6.27
CA ALA A 930 6.00 -17.05 6.43
C ALA A 930 6.31 -18.39 7.15
N ALA A 931 7.59 -18.74 7.29
CA ALA A 931 8.07 -19.93 7.99
C ALA A 931 8.57 -19.58 9.41
N GLY A 932 7.79 -18.80 10.17
CA GLY A 932 7.95 -18.56 11.61
C GLY A 932 7.79 -19.82 12.47
N ALA A 933 8.36 -20.95 12.06
CA ALA A 933 8.38 -22.21 12.77
C ALA A 933 9.59 -22.34 13.72
N THR A 934 10.20 -21.23 14.15
CA THR A 934 11.32 -21.28 15.12
C THR A 934 11.01 -20.69 16.50
N ARG A 935 9.84 -20.10 16.72
CA ARG A 935 9.34 -19.82 18.08
C ARG A 935 7.82 -19.90 18.12
N MET A 936 7.29 -21.09 18.41
CA MET A 936 5.98 -21.16 19.05
C MET A 936 6.06 -20.45 20.41
N PRO A 937 4.99 -19.80 20.90
CA PRO A 937 4.98 -19.20 22.23
C PRO A 937 5.30 -20.29 23.27
N LEU A 938 6.40 -20.09 24.00
CA LEU A 938 6.98 -21.02 24.97
C LEU A 938 6.14 -21.27 26.23
N ASN A 939 4.83 -21.02 26.21
CA ASN A 939 3.92 -21.23 27.34
C ASN A 939 2.70 -22.09 26.96
N CYS A 940 2.92 -23.21 26.25
CA CYS A 940 1.90 -24.25 26.06
C CYS A 940 2.29 -25.47 26.93
N PRO A 941 1.44 -25.97 27.85
CA PRO A 941 1.75 -27.07 28.77
C PRO A 941 1.83 -28.46 28.08
N ILE A 942 2.09 -28.49 26.78
CA ILE A 942 1.79 -29.60 25.87
C ILE A 942 3.07 -30.25 25.30
N LEU A 943 4.20 -30.18 26.01
CA LEU A 943 5.51 -30.63 25.48
C LEU A 943 5.91 -32.03 25.98
N ARG A 944 6.49 -32.85 25.09
CA ARG A 944 7.24 -34.08 25.41
C ARG A 944 8.62 -34.02 24.74
N GLU A 945 9.69 -34.29 25.48
CA GLU A 945 11.03 -34.65 24.98
C GLU A 945 11.23 -36.17 25.17
N PRO A 946 11.91 -36.96 24.29
CA PRO A 946 13.39 -37.10 24.37
C PRO A 946 14.18 -37.75 23.16
N SER A 947 15.53 -37.71 23.28
CA SER A 947 16.61 -38.69 23.00
C SER A 947 16.91 -39.35 21.62
N SER A 948 18.13 -39.02 21.12
CA SER A 948 19.12 -39.79 20.30
C SER A 948 19.05 -39.79 18.74
N PRO A 949 20.21 -39.83 18.00
CA PRO A 949 20.27 -39.59 16.56
C PRO A 949 20.57 -40.85 15.70
N LEU A 950 20.15 -40.84 14.44
CA LEU A 950 20.57 -41.80 13.40
C LEU A 950 20.99 -41.09 12.10
N GLU A 951 22.13 -41.52 11.57
CA GLU A 951 22.73 -41.16 10.28
C GLU A 951 22.14 -41.99 9.11
N GLY A 952 22.23 -41.47 7.88
CA GLY A 952 21.95 -42.24 6.65
C GLY A 952 22.26 -41.52 5.33
N ASN A 953 23.10 -42.17 4.51
CA ASN A 953 23.70 -41.76 3.22
C ASN A 953 22.73 -41.51 2.04
N GLY A 954 23.15 -40.64 1.10
CA GLY A 954 22.47 -40.45 -0.20
C GLY A 954 23.40 -39.98 -1.34
N GLY A 955 24.22 -40.89 -1.90
CA GLY A 955 25.02 -40.65 -3.10
C GLY A 955 24.40 -41.28 -4.34
N SER A 956 23.77 -40.47 -5.20
CA SER A 956 23.42 -40.80 -6.61
C SER A 956 22.67 -39.64 -7.31
N TRP A 957 22.16 -38.65 -6.58
CA TRP A 957 21.41 -37.50 -7.13
C TRP A 957 22.28 -36.30 -7.52
N GLU A 958 23.54 -36.26 -7.07
CA GLU A 958 24.38 -35.08 -7.20
C GLU A 958 24.82 -34.79 -8.65
N ALA A 959 25.10 -35.81 -9.47
CA ALA A 959 25.63 -35.63 -10.82
C ALA A 959 24.63 -34.98 -11.81
N LYS A 960 23.34 -35.35 -11.75
CA LYS A 960 22.30 -34.77 -12.63
C LYS A 960 21.94 -33.32 -12.28
N HIS A 961 22.20 -32.91 -11.04
CA HIS A 961 21.93 -31.55 -10.54
C HIS A 961 23.02 -30.54 -10.96
N TRP A 962 24.25 -30.99 -11.26
CA TRP A 962 25.35 -30.13 -11.69
C TRP A 962 25.21 -29.65 -13.15
N THR A 963 24.68 -30.48 -14.04
CA THR A 963 24.45 -30.15 -15.45
C THR A 963 23.38 -29.04 -15.62
N LEU A 964 22.33 -29.05 -14.80
CA LEU A 964 21.28 -28.02 -14.78
C LEU A 964 21.78 -26.68 -14.24
N MET A 965 22.67 -26.69 -13.23
CA MET A 965 23.29 -25.46 -12.73
C MET A 965 24.27 -24.85 -13.72
N LEU A 966 25.13 -25.64 -14.38
CA LEU A 966 26.08 -25.11 -15.38
C LEU A 966 25.37 -24.51 -16.60
N CYS A 967 24.25 -25.08 -17.06
CA CYS A 967 23.43 -24.51 -18.12
C CYS A 967 22.70 -23.23 -17.67
N SER A 968 22.18 -23.18 -16.42
CA SER A 968 21.59 -21.96 -15.87
C SER A 968 22.65 -20.85 -15.66
N PHE A 969 23.87 -21.22 -15.26
CA PHE A 969 25.00 -20.30 -15.08
C PHE A 969 25.52 -19.78 -16.43
N ALA A 970 25.59 -20.61 -17.47
CA ALA A 970 26.00 -20.20 -18.81
C ALA A 970 24.99 -19.22 -19.46
N VAL A 971 23.70 -19.38 -19.17
CA VAL A 971 22.64 -18.45 -19.59
C VAL A 971 22.63 -17.17 -18.73
N LYS A 972 22.98 -17.25 -17.44
CA LYS A 972 23.06 -16.07 -16.53
C LYS A 972 24.36 -15.26 -16.62
N SER A 973 25.46 -15.81 -17.13
CA SER A 973 26.79 -15.15 -17.12
C SER A 973 27.20 -14.45 -18.42
N GLY A 974 26.28 -14.29 -19.39
CA GLY A 974 26.48 -13.37 -20.52
C GLY A 974 27.62 -13.69 -21.50
N LYS A 975 28.33 -14.82 -21.38
CA LYS A 975 29.43 -15.16 -22.31
C LYS A 975 28.96 -15.56 -23.71
N ILE A 976 27.69 -15.93 -23.88
CA ILE A 976 27.18 -16.48 -25.15
C ILE A 976 27.04 -15.37 -26.23
N GLY A 977 26.88 -14.10 -25.85
CA GLY A 977 26.70 -13.01 -26.83
C GLY A 977 27.96 -12.64 -27.62
N LYS A 978 29.16 -12.84 -27.04
CA LYS A 978 30.44 -12.54 -27.71
C LYS A 978 31.17 -13.80 -28.22
N GLU A 979 31.03 -14.95 -27.57
CA GLU A 979 31.80 -16.16 -27.93
C GLU A 979 31.21 -16.96 -29.11
N VAL A 980 29.97 -16.69 -29.53
CA VAL A 980 29.33 -17.33 -30.70
C VAL A 980 30.07 -17.02 -32.02
N LYS A 981 30.95 -16.00 -32.06
CA LYS A 981 31.82 -15.72 -33.22
C LYS A 981 33.17 -16.45 -33.22
N THR A 982 33.52 -17.21 -32.17
CA THR A 982 34.90 -17.71 -31.98
C THR A 982 35.07 -19.22 -31.82
N GLY A 983 34.03 -20.04 -32.02
CA GLY A 983 34.16 -21.52 -31.99
C GLY A 983 34.34 -22.15 -30.60
N LYS A 984 34.54 -21.37 -29.54
CA LYS A 984 34.75 -21.86 -28.16
C LYS A 984 33.50 -22.42 -27.45
N PHE A 985 32.31 -22.23 -28.01
CA PHE A 985 31.06 -22.77 -27.44
C PHE A 985 30.95 -24.30 -27.64
N GLU A 986 31.53 -24.85 -28.70
CA GLU A 986 31.58 -26.30 -28.94
C GLU A 986 32.53 -27.01 -27.97
N GLU A 987 33.66 -26.39 -27.61
CA GLU A 987 34.59 -26.94 -26.60
C GLU A 987 33.96 -26.99 -25.19
N LEU A 988 33.15 -25.99 -24.83
CA LEU A 988 32.45 -25.95 -23.54
C LEU A 988 31.32 -26.99 -23.47
N LEU A 989 30.61 -27.23 -24.59
CA LEU A 989 29.63 -28.30 -24.69
C LEU A 989 30.30 -29.68 -24.66
N HIS A 990 31.43 -29.84 -25.35
CA HIS A 990 32.18 -31.11 -25.39
C HIS A 990 32.72 -31.50 -24.00
N ALA A 991 33.24 -30.53 -23.24
CA ALA A 991 33.72 -30.74 -21.87
C ALA A 991 32.59 -31.10 -20.88
N VAL A 992 31.37 -30.61 -21.09
CA VAL A 992 30.19 -30.98 -20.27
C VAL A 992 29.66 -32.36 -20.66
N THR A 993 29.83 -32.78 -21.91
CA THR A 993 29.38 -34.09 -22.41
C THR A 993 30.35 -35.23 -22.04
N GLU A 994 31.64 -34.94 -21.87
CA GLU A 994 32.63 -35.90 -21.32
C GLU A 994 32.57 -36.05 -19.79
N ALA A 995 31.93 -35.12 -19.07
CA ALA A 995 31.81 -35.14 -17.61
C ALA A 995 30.50 -35.77 -17.08
N THR A 996 29.54 -36.07 -17.96
CA THR A 996 28.34 -36.90 -17.69
C THR A 996 28.60 -38.36 -17.98
#